data_AF-A0A835AQE2-F1
#
_entry.id   AF-A0A835AQE2-F1
#
_cell.length_a   1.000
_cell.length_b   1.000
_cell.length_c   1.000
_cell.angle_alpha   90.00
_cell.angle_beta   90.00
_cell.angle_gamma   90.00
#
_symmetry.space_group_name_H-M   'P 1'
#
loop_
_entity.id
_entity.type
_entity.pdbx_description
1 polymer ?
#
loop_
_entity_poly.entity_id
_entity_poly.type
_entity_poly.pdbx_seq_one_letter_code
_entity_poly.pdbx_strand_id
1 'polypeptide(L)'
;MVSGHIFHCRKNSWPAEEYVGRTALQLLDFDGGAPPEQAWRRRLNSHANLLKEFSVTFMEAMRMKAPIDPFTKERCKPSASQGVPLGGMGSGSISRGFRGEFKNWHIIPGLCESSPVMENQFSVILQSNLTVYLPIDFGVLCACMRHVCMLATVLICNYYSFFFLTLRHLFQIFVSRDGGNKKYSSVLAPGHHEGLKKNSDSGISSWDWNLSGQHSTYHALFPRAWTVYDGEPDPDLKISCRQISPFIPHDYKDSSLPTSVFVYTLVNTGKDRAKVSLLMTWANSIGGFSHNSGGHYNEPFMYVYLTAKDNPPVTFAVAACETQNVNVTVLPVFGLTGENHVSAKDMWNTMVQNGHFNQENFSAGSSMPSSPGQKLCAAVSASTWVEPHGRCTVAFALAWSSPKVKFQKGCTYNRRYTQFYGTSERSAVNLVHDALTKYKLWEEEIEAWQNPILKDERLPEWYALSLPPWNMVQRYKFTLFNELYFLVAGGTVWTDGQPPAIDEKASLGSKSSKRGTKDTKPESLKDSHVNLTSEQAPDSGHMTNGDERSVSKFAAVHGSQMQEQNGGLKSEEPIPYLISKDGPENVGKFLYLEGVEYIMWNTYDVHFYASFALLDLFPKIELSIQRDFANAVLYEDRRRVKFLADGASGIRKVKGAVPHDLGTHDPWHEMNAYNIHDTSKWKDLNPKFVLQIYRDFAATGDMQFGRDVWPAVCAAMDYMDQFDRDGDGLIENDGFPDQTMMHGLFME
;
A
#
# COMPACT_ATOMS: atom_id res chain seq x y z
N MET A 1 53.00 -27.35 7.96
CA MET A 1 52.16 -27.27 9.18
C MET A 1 52.13 -25.83 9.65
N VAL A 2 51.15 -25.08 9.16
CA VAL A 2 50.63 -23.86 9.78
C VAL A 2 49.12 -24.06 9.72
N SER A 3 48.48 -24.14 10.88
CA SER A 3 47.11 -24.62 11.06
C SER A 3 46.10 -23.73 10.34
N GLY A 4 45.33 -24.32 9.43
CA GLY A 4 44.20 -23.69 8.74
C GLY A 4 42.97 -23.54 9.64
N HIS A 5 43.07 -22.70 10.67
CA HIS A 5 41.97 -22.35 11.57
C HIS A 5 41.76 -20.83 11.68
N ILE A 6 41.58 -20.15 10.54
CA ILE A 6 41.11 -18.74 10.51
C ILE A 6 39.90 -18.61 9.57
N PHE A 7 38.93 -19.51 9.72
CA PHE A 7 37.56 -19.26 9.27
C PHE A 7 36.66 -19.42 10.49
N HIS A 8 36.63 -18.39 11.34
CA HIS A 8 35.56 -18.27 12.31
C HIS A 8 34.25 -18.10 11.55
N CYS A 9 33.49 -19.19 11.43
CA CYS A 9 32.07 -19.18 11.18
C CYS A 9 31.42 -18.10 12.04
N ARG A 10 30.99 -16.98 11.45
CA ARG A 10 29.81 -16.30 12.00
C ARG A 10 28.69 -17.32 11.87
N LYS A 11 28.06 -17.64 13.01
CA LYS A 11 26.93 -18.55 13.15
C LYS A 11 26.00 -18.48 11.93
N ASN A 12 25.52 -19.63 11.46
CA ASN A 12 24.32 -19.73 10.62
C ASN A 12 23.37 -18.64 11.07
N SER A 13 23.01 -17.73 10.18
CA SER A 13 22.35 -16.48 10.59
C SER A 13 21.09 -16.73 11.40
N TRP A 14 20.49 -17.93 11.37
CA TRP A 14 19.47 -18.37 12.32
C TRP A 14 19.49 -19.92 12.46
N PRO A 15 19.55 -20.52 13.67
CA PRO A 15 19.25 -21.94 13.86
C PRO A 15 17.79 -22.23 13.48
N ALA A 16 17.53 -23.31 12.75
CA ALA A 16 16.17 -23.69 12.35
C ALA A 16 15.23 -24.00 13.54
N GLU A 17 15.79 -24.23 14.74
CA GLU A 17 15.09 -24.72 15.93
C GLU A 17 14.66 -23.60 16.91
N GLU A 18 14.92 -22.32 16.61
CA GLU A 18 14.91 -21.26 17.62
C GLU A 18 13.62 -20.41 17.67
N TYR A 19 12.62 -20.63 16.82
CA TYR A 19 11.52 -19.66 16.62
C TYR A 19 10.11 -20.20 16.88
N VAL A 20 9.74 -21.36 16.33
CA VAL A 20 8.44 -22.01 16.58
C VAL A 20 8.69 -23.49 16.85
N GLY A 21 8.08 -24.06 17.89
CA GLY A 21 8.23 -25.48 18.18
C GLY A 21 7.73 -26.36 17.03
N ARG A 22 8.44 -27.43 16.67
CA ARG A 22 8.01 -28.37 15.60
C ARG A 22 6.59 -28.87 15.82
N THR A 23 6.21 -29.13 17.07
CA THR A 23 4.87 -29.53 17.46
C THR A 23 3.82 -28.47 17.12
N ALA A 24 4.11 -27.19 17.37
CA ALA A 24 3.18 -26.11 17.03
C ALA A 24 3.01 -25.98 15.51
N LEU A 25 4.09 -26.11 14.74
CA LEU A 25 4.01 -26.12 13.27
C LEU A 25 3.15 -27.26 12.74
N GLN A 26 3.34 -28.49 13.25
CA GLN A 26 2.53 -29.65 12.86
C GLN A 26 1.05 -29.47 13.20
N LEU A 27 0.75 -28.87 14.36
CA LEU A 27 -0.63 -28.58 14.77
C LEU A 27 -1.28 -27.52 13.87
N LEU A 28 -0.48 -26.56 13.39
CA LEU A 28 -0.92 -25.45 12.54
C LEU A 28 -0.91 -25.79 11.04
N ASP A 29 -0.36 -26.93 10.62
CA ASP A 29 -0.29 -27.38 9.22
C ASP A 29 -1.66 -27.75 8.61
N PHE A 30 -2.73 -27.28 9.23
CA PHE A 30 -4.09 -27.38 8.75
C PHE A 30 -4.45 -26.13 7.94
N ASP A 31 -5.04 -26.32 6.76
CA ASP A 31 -5.56 -25.23 5.91
C ASP A 31 -4.50 -24.16 5.61
N GLY A 32 -3.21 -24.54 5.56
CA GLY A 32 -2.03 -23.69 5.33
C GLY A 32 -1.66 -22.76 6.49
N GLY A 33 -2.14 -23.03 7.71
CA GLY A 33 -1.86 -22.21 8.89
C GLY A 33 -0.38 -22.19 9.30
N ALA A 34 0.41 -23.18 8.89
CA ALA A 34 1.85 -23.21 9.09
C ALA A 34 2.59 -22.36 8.03
N PRO A 35 3.57 -21.53 8.43
CA PRO A 35 4.41 -20.81 7.47
C PRO A 35 5.31 -21.77 6.68
N PRO A 36 5.60 -21.49 5.39
CA PRO A 36 6.57 -22.24 4.61
C PRO A 36 7.96 -22.22 5.24
N GLU A 37 8.71 -23.32 5.10
CA GLU A 37 10.06 -23.44 5.68
C GLU A 37 11.04 -22.37 5.18
N GLN A 38 10.85 -21.93 3.94
CA GLN A 38 11.67 -20.94 3.26
C GLN A 38 11.32 -19.50 3.68
N ALA A 39 10.24 -19.27 4.42
CA ALA A 39 9.83 -17.91 4.79
C ALA A 39 10.89 -17.23 5.68
N TRP A 40 11.13 -15.94 5.43
CA TRP A 40 11.91 -15.11 6.34
C TRP A 40 11.20 -15.04 7.69
N ARG A 41 11.91 -14.98 8.82
CA ARG A 41 11.29 -15.06 10.16
C ARG A 41 11.91 -14.13 11.19
N ARG A 42 11.10 -13.65 12.13
CA ARG A 42 11.52 -12.78 13.24
C ARG A 42 10.61 -12.91 14.46
N ARG A 43 11.16 -12.94 15.68
CA ARG A 43 10.35 -12.85 16.92
C ARG A 43 9.72 -11.47 17.06
N LEU A 44 8.51 -11.40 17.60
CA LEU A 44 7.81 -10.13 17.71
C LEU A 44 8.44 -9.18 18.75
N ASN A 45 9.06 -9.72 19.81
CA ASN A 45 9.76 -8.91 20.82
C ASN A 45 11.17 -8.44 20.39
N SER A 46 11.62 -8.80 19.19
CA SER A 46 12.95 -8.43 18.70
C SER A 46 13.14 -6.91 18.74
N HIS A 47 14.27 -6.44 19.29
CA HIS A 47 14.60 -5.02 19.27
C HIS A 47 14.82 -4.58 17.82
N ALA A 48 14.12 -3.53 17.41
CA ALA A 48 14.11 -2.99 16.06
C ALA A 48 14.35 -1.49 16.11
N ASN A 49 15.41 -1.07 16.82
CA ASN A 49 15.77 0.36 16.88
C ASN A 49 16.76 0.69 15.76
N LEU A 50 16.64 1.93 15.26
CA LEU A 50 17.48 2.64 14.28
C LEU A 50 18.63 1.82 13.69
N LEU A 51 18.56 1.58 12.38
CA LEU A 51 19.68 1.01 11.63
C LEU A 51 20.89 1.94 11.82
N LYS A 52 21.82 1.56 12.70
CA LYS A 52 23.04 2.32 13.01
C LYS A 52 23.98 2.44 11.80
N GLU A 53 23.75 1.64 10.79
CA GLU A 53 24.54 1.54 9.55
C GLU A 53 24.21 2.64 8.53
N PHE A 54 23.12 3.40 8.73
CA PHE A 54 22.69 4.49 7.84
C PHE A 54 22.89 5.89 8.44
N SER A 55 23.69 6.02 9.50
CA SER A 55 24.08 7.33 10.02
C SER A 55 25.28 7.86 9.23
N VAL A 56 25.06 8.89 8.42
CA VAL A 56 26.15 9.66 7.80
C VAL A 56 27.02 10.25 8.91
N THR A 57 28.31 9.93 8.93
CA THR A 57 29.25 10.52 9.88
C THR A 57 29.43 12.01 9.58
N PHE A 58 29.77 12.80 10.60
CA PHE A 58 30.02 14.24 10.41
C PHE A 58 31.08 14.54 9.34
N MET A 59 32.09 13.66 9.18
CA MET A 59 33.08 13.78 8.09
C MET A 59 32.50 13.47 6.71
N GLU A 60 31.64 12.46 6.60
CA GLU A 60 30.93 12.14 5.36
C GLU A 60 29.95 13.26 4.98
N ALA A 61 29.25 13.85 5.95
CA ALA A 61 28.37 15.00 5.74
C ALA A 61 29.12 16.28 5.33
N MET A 62 30.34 16.49 5.83
CA MET A 62 31.19 17.61 5.38
C MET A 62 31.79 17.39 3.99
N ARG A 63 32.07 16.14 3.60
CA ARG A 63 32.56 15.77 2.26
C ARG A 63 31.45 15.75 1.22
N MET A 64 30.27 15.24 1.59
CA MET A 64 29.04 15.39 0.84
C MET A 64 28.54 16.82 1.00
N LYS A 65 29.10 17.77 0.23
CA LYS A 65 28.41 19.03 -0.08
C LYS A 65 27.15 18.77 -0.93
N ALA A 66 26.34 17.78 -0.55
CA ALA A 66 25.08 17.45 -1.19
C ALA A 66 24.00 18.36 -0.59
N PRO A 67 23.21 19.08 -1.40
CA PRO A 67 22.12 19.93 -0.91
C PRO A 67 20.94 19.15 -0.32
N ILE A 68 20.98 17.80 -0.33
CA ILE A 68 19.91 16.91 0.13
C ILE A 68 20.55 15.80 0.95
N ASP A 69 20.37 15.83 2.27
CA ASP A 69 20.51 14.65 3.12
C ASP A 69 19.13 14.00 3.23
N PRO A 70 18.88 12.85 2.56
CA PRO A 70 17.58 12.19 2.58
C PRO A 70 17.24 11.57 3.95
N PHE A 71 18.22 11.41 4.86
CA PHE A 71 18.07 10.70 6.13
C PHE A 71 17.95 11.61 7.37
N THR A 72 18.15 12.93 7.25
CA THR A 72 17.94 13.89 8.36
C THR A 72 16.50 14.34 8.56
N LYS A 73 15.57 14.04 7.63
CA LYS A 73 14.14 14.30 7.90
C LYS A 73 13.69 13.41 9.06
N GLU A 74 13.29 14.00 10.19
CA GLU A 74 12.71 13.29 11.34
C GLU A 74 11.56 12.34 10.96
N ARG A 75 10.89 12.60 9.82
CA ARG A 75 9.80 11.78 9.25
C ARG A 75 10.25 10.49 8.54
N CYS A 76 11.53 10.36 8.21
CA CYS A 76 12.09 9.26 7.41
C CYS A 76 13.22 8.50 8.14
N LYS A 77 13.23 8.46 9.48
CA LYS A 77 14.18 7.57 10.18
C LYS A 77 13.81 6.13 9.85
N PRO A 78 14.70 5.35 9.21
CA PRO A 78 14.38 3.99 8.82
C PRO A 78 14.14 3.15 10.07
N SER A 79 12.89 2.73 10.23
CA SER A 79 12.49 1.80 11.27
C SER A 79 12.69 0.38 10.77
N ALA A 80 13.34 -0.45 11.59
CA ALA A 80 13.47 -1.88 11.31
C ALA A 80 12.17 -2.67 11.63
N SER A 81 11.08 -2.00 12.03
CA SER A 81 9.75 -2.59 12.22
C SER A 81 8.93 -2.51 10.94
N GLN A 82 9.32 -3.34 9.96
CA GLN A 82 8.65 -3.48 8.66
C GLN A 82 8.04 -4.87 8.52
N GLY A 83 7.19 -5.04 7.49
CA GLY A 83 6.60 -6.32 7.12
C GLY A 83 6.04 -6.25 5.71
N VAL A 84 5.36 -7.31 5.28
CA VAL A 84 4.84 -7.47 3.92
C VAL A 84 3.69 -6.47 3.69
N PRO A 85 3.70 -5.72 2.58
CA PRO A 85 2.64 -4.77 2.26
C PRO A 85 1.32 -5.46 1.90
N LEU A 86 0.24 -4.74 2.15
CA LEU A 86 -1.13 -5.11 1.85
C LEU A 86 -1.57 -4.48 0.52
N GLY A 87 -2.36 -5.23 -0.24
CA GLY A 87 -3.00 -4.78 -1.48
C GLY A 87 -2.28 -5.19 -2.76
N GLY A 88 -2.96 -4.99 -3.89
CA GLY A 88 -2.43 -5.15 -5.23
C GLY A 88 -1.68 -3.92 -5.74
N MET A 89 -0.95 -4.10 -6.84
CA MET A 89 -0.16 -3.07 -7.49
C MET A 89 -1.03 -1.91 -7.96
N GLY A 90 -0.55 -0.67 -7.78
CA GLY A 90 -1.21 0.52 -8.28
C GLY A 90 -2.51 0.91 -7.57
N SER A 91 -2.87 0.19 -6.51
CA SER A 91 -4.10 0.37 -5.74
C SER A 91 -3.93 1.27 -4.50
N GLY A 92 -2.68 1.70 -4.25
CA GLY A 92 -2.20 2.18 -2.96
C GLY A 92 -1.92 1.01 -2.02
N SER A 93 -1.06 1.19 -1.03
CA SER A 93 -0.67 0.08 -0.14
C SER A 93 -0.55 0.51 1.32
N ILE A 94 -0.66 -0.48 2.21
CA ILE A 94 -0.57 -0.33 3.66
C ILE A 94 0.38 -1.41 4.15
N SER A 95 1.43 -1.08 4.90
CA SER A 95 2.31 -2.10 5.46
C SER A 95 1.83 -2.54 6.84
N ARG A 96 1.85 -3.85 7.11
CA ARG A 96 1.71 -4.37 8.46
C ARG A 96 3.09 -4.77 8.98
N GLY A 97 3.60 -4.02 9.95
CA GLY A 97 4.90 -4.29 10.57
C GLY A 97 4.92 -5.67 11.23
N PHE A 98 6.11 -6.25 11.39
CA PHE A 98 6.23 -7.58 11.99
C PHE A 98 5.64 -7.67 13.41
N ARG A 99 5.51 -6.56 14.14
CA ARG A 99 4.86 -6.51 15.48
C ARG A 99 3.33 -6.38 15.41
N GLY A 100 2.75 -6.31 14.21
CA GLY A 100 1.31 -6.26 13.98
C GLY A 100 0.75 -4.87 13.72
N GLU A 101 1.56 -3.81 13.81
CA GLU A 101 1.13 -2.42 13.59
C GLU A 101 0.90 -2.10 12.11
N PHE A 102 -0.16 -1.35 11.78
CA PHE A 102 -0.42 -0.86 10.42
C PHE A 102 0.22 0.52 10.23
N LYS A 103 1.13 0.63 9.26
CA LYS A 103 2.01 1.79 9.00
C LYS A 103 2.39 1.89 7.52
N ASN A 104 3.20 2.90 7.16
CA ASN A 104 3.64 3.18 5.80
C ASN A 104 2.46 3.18 4.80
N TRP A 105 1.62 4.20 4.90
CA TRP A 105 0.45 4.32 4.07
C TRP A 105 0.83 5.03 2.75
N HIS A 106 0.65 4.33 1.63
CA HIS A 106 0.91 4.80 0.27
C HIS A 106 -0.40 4.96 -0.53
N ILE A 107 -1.42 5.53 0.10
CA ILE A 107 -2.74 5.72 -0.54
C ILE A 107 -2.73 6.93 -1.49
N ILE A 108 -2.01 7.99 -1.11
CA ILE A 108 -1.86 9.20 -1.94
C ILE A 108 -0.60 9.05 -2.80
N PRO A 109 -0.67 9.28 -4.13
CA PRO A 109 0.49 9.16 -5.02
C PRO A 109 1.67 10.02 -4.57
N GLY A 110 2.86 9.41 -4.54
CA GLY A 110 4.11 10.09 -4.15
C GLY A 110 4.23 10.44 -2.66
N LEU A 111 3.28 10.04 -1.81
CA LEU A 111 3.32 10.27 -0.36
C LEU A 111 3.38 8.94 0.41
N CYS A 112 4.24 8.90 1.42
CA CYS A 112 4.30 7.80 2.40
C CYS A 112 4.08 8.37 3.81
N GLU A 113 2.99 7.96 4.47
CA GLU A 113 2.79 8.24 5.90
C GLU A 113 3.34 7.06 6.72
N SER A 114 4.55 7.24 7.26
CA SER A 114 5.32 6.18 7.94
C SER A 114 4.82 5.83 9.35
N SER A 115 4.05 6.72 9.98
CA SER A 115 3.58 6.55 11.35
C SER A 115 2.55 5.41 11.50
N PRO A 116 2.65 4.59 12.55
CA PRO A 116 1.65 3.56 12.82
C PRO A 116 0.32 4.18 13.29
N VAL A 117 -0.79 3.57 12.88
CA VAL A 117 -2.13 3.86 13.39
C VAL A 117 -2.47 2.82 14.44
N MET A 118 -2.25 3.18 15.71
CA MET A 118 -2.30 2.22 16.83
C MET A 118 -3.71 1.72 17.14
N GLU A 119 -4.74 2.42 16.67
CA GLU A 119 -6.13 2.00 16.74
C GLU A 119 -6.45 0.81 15.80
N ASN A 120 -5.62 0.60 14.76
CA ASN A 120 -5.79 -0.50 13.81
C ASN A 120 -5.11 -1.75 14.38
N GLN A 121 -5.89 -2.71 14.87
CA GLN A 121 -5.34 -3.88 15.56
C GLN A 121 -6.15 -5.14 15.31
N PHE A 122 -5.49 -6.27 15.52
CA PHE A 122 -6.16 -7.51 15.85
C PHE A 122 -6.00 -7.80 17.35
N SER A 123 -7.07 -8.29 17.98
CA SER A 123 -7.08 -8.67 19.39
C SER A 123 -7.75 -10.02 19.58
N VAL A 124 -7.36 -10.72 20.64
CA VAL A 124 -7.98 -12.00 21.03
C VAL A 124 -8.56 -11.87 22.44
N ILE A 125 -9.79 -12.37 22.60
CA ILE A 125 -10.48 -12.51 23.87
C ILE A 125 -10.86 -13.98 24.03
N LEU A 126 -10.41 -14.59 25.12
CA LEU A 126 -10.79 -15.93 25.52
C LEU A 126 -11.73 -15.86 26.73
N GLN A 127 -12.88 -16.52 26.59
CA GLN A 127 -13.86 -16.61 27.65
C GLN A 127 -14.02 -18.07 28.11
N SER A 128 -13.98 -18.29 29.43
CA SER A 128 -14.54 -19.50 30.04
C SER A 128 -16.04 -19.28 30.27
N ASN A 129 -16.85 -20.30 29.96
CA ASN A 129 -18.33 -20.34 29.99
C ASN A 129 -19.05 -19.21 30.75
N LEU A 130 -19.98 -18.56 30.04
CA LEU A 130 -21.06 -17.77 30.64
C LEU A 130 -22.24 -18.71 30.91
N THR A 131 -22.65 -18.83 32.18
CA THR A 131 -23.86 -19.57 32.59
C THR A 131 -25.09 -18.95 31.93
N VAL A 132 -25.81 -19.71 31.11
CA VAL A 132 -27.14 -19.32 30.61
C VAL A 132 -28.13 -19.50 31.76
N TYR A 133 -28.71 -18.39 32.25
CA TYR A 133 -29.85 -18.44 33.15
C TYR A 133 -31.10 -18.77 32.33
N LEU A 134 -31.62 -19.99 32.46
CA LEU A 134 -33.02 -20.26 32.12
C LEU A 134 -33.88 -19.65 33.24
N PRO A 135 -34.80 -18.72 32.95
CA PRO A 135 -35.82 -18.35 33.92
C PRO A 135 -36.73 -19.56 34.08
N ILE A 136 -36.49 -20.38 35.09
CA ILE A 136 -37.48 -21.37 35.53
C ILE A 136 -38.53 -20.56 36.27
N ASP A 137 -39.68 -20.38 35.61
CA ASP A 137 -40.86 -19.75 36.18
C ASP A 137 -41.33 -20.62 37.37
N PHE A 138 -41.08 -20.14 38.60
CA PHE A 138 -41.38 -20.85 39.84
C PHE A 138 -42.89 -21.11 40.05
N GLY A 139 -43.75 -20.59 39.16
CA GLY A 139 -45.19 -20.87 39.13
C GLY A 139 -45.54 -22.32 38.76
N VAL A 140 -44.72 -23.02 37.97
CA VAL A 140 -45.06 -24.37 37.48
C VAL A 140 -44.59 -25.48 38.44
N LEU A 141 -43.48 -25.29 39.16
CA LEU A 141 -43.04 -26.26 40.19
C LEU A 141 -43.98 -26.28 41.42
N CYS A 142 -44.60 -25.14 41.74
CA CYS A 142 -45.51 -25.01 42.87
C CYS A 142 -46.89 -25.66 42.60
N ALA A 143 -47.25 -25.87 41.33
CA ALA A 143 -48.47 -26.59 40.93
C ALA A 143 -48.30 -28.12 41.00
N CYS A 144 -47.09 -28.65 40.74
CA CYS A 144 -46.82 -30.08 40.84
C CYS A 144 -46.62 -30.58 42.29
N MET A 145 -46.14 -29.74 43.22
CA MET A 145 -46.02 -30.16 44.63
C MET A 145 -47.33 -30.08 45.44
N ARG A 146 -48.38 -29.42 44.92
CA ARG A 146 -49.70 -29.38 45.60
C ARG A 146 -50.53 -30.67 45.44
N HIS A 147 -50.13 -31.60 44.58
CA HIS A 147 -50.81 -32.89 44.43
C HIS A 147 -50.19 -34.05 45.23
N VAL A 148 -49.05 -33.84 45.90
CA VAL A 148 -48.32 -34.92 46.61
C VAL A 148 -48.40 -34.80 48.14
N CYS A 149 -48.87 -33.68 48.70
CA CYS A 149 -48.97 -33.47 50.15
C CYS A 149 -50.40 -33.46 50.70
N MET A 150 -51.24 -34.42 50.27
CA MET A 150 -52.54 -34.71 50.90
C MET A 150 -52.55 -36.11 51.56
N LEU A 151 -51.44 -36.50 52.18
CA LEU A 151 -51.31 -37.77 52.91
C LEU A 151 -50.21 -37.67 53.98
N ALA A 152 -50.43 -36.84 55.00
CA ALA A 152 -49.80 -36.98 56.31
C ALA A 152 -50.44 -36.01 57.30
N THR A 153 -51.40 -36.53 58.04
CA THR A 153 -52.03 -35.90 59.20
C THR A 153 -51.09 -35.96 60.40
N VAL A 154 -51.21 -34.95 61.29
CA VAL A 154 -50.90 -34.99 62.73
C VAL A 154 -49.44 -34.74 63.17
N LEU A 155 -49.33 -33.85 64.18
CA LEU A 155 -48.26 -33.63 65.17
C LEU A 155 -47.26 -32.48 64.96
N ILE A 156 -47.51 -31.40 65.73
CA ILE A 156 -46.61 -30.60 66.57
C ILE A 156 -46.64 -29.09 66.28
N CYS A 157 -47.24 -28.41 67.26
CA CYS A 157 -47.31 -26.98 67.48
C CYS A 157 -45.97 -26.32 67.81
N ASN A 158 -45.93 -25.00 67.58
CA ASN A 158 -45.16 -23.96 68.28
C ASN A 158 -43.63 -24.00 68.18
N TYR A 159 -43.03 -22.93 67.67
CA TYR A 159 -42.30 -21.95 68.48
C TYR A 159 -41.81 -20.77 67.59
N TYR A 160 -42.30 -19.58 67.92
CA TYR A 160 -41.67 -18.24 67.81
C TYR A 160 -41.39 -17.59 66.45
N SER A 161 -42.21 -16.57 66.19
CA SER A 161 -41.85 -15.31 65.57
C SER A 161 -40.80 -14.57 66.42
N PHE A 162 -39.65 -14.21 65.86
CA PHE A 162 -38.83 -13.00 66.14
C PHE A 162 -37.46 -13.16 65.48
N PHE A 163 -37.24 -12.52 64.31
CA PHE A 163 -36.03 -11.73 64.01
C PHE A 163 -36.17 -11.11 62.61
N PHE A 164 -36.32 -9.78 62.57
CA PHE A 164 -36.11 -8.96 61.38
C PHE A 164 -34.61 -8.64 61.26
N LEU A 165 -34.14 -8.54 60.01
CA LEU A 165 -32.86 -8.02 59.52
C LEU A 165 -31.64 -8.96 59.37
N THR A 166 -31.04 -8.80 58.18
CA THR A 166 -29.65 -9.11 57.73
C THR A 166 -29.25 -10.55 57.40
N LEU A 167 -29.18 -10.85 56.10
CA LEU A 167 -28.23 -11.72 55.35
C LEU A 167 -28.67 -11.65 53.87
N ARG A 168 -28.14 -10.77 53.00
CA ARG A 168 -26.89 -10.88 52.21
C ARG A 168 -26.35 -12.32 52.07
N HIS A 169 -26.08 -12.69 50.81
CA HIS A 169 -25.44 -13.92 50.29
C HIS A 169 -26.38 -15.14 50.20
N LEU A 170 -26.45 -15.97 49.14
CA LEU A 170 -25.64 -16.32 47.95
C LEU A 170 -26.63 -16.63 46.79
N PHE A 171 -26.32 -16.69 45.48
CA PHE A 171 -25.25 -17.42 44.80
C PHE A 171 -24.93 -16.78 43.43
N GLN A 172 -23.66 -16.37 43.24
CA GLN A 172 -23.02 -16.22 41.94
C GLN A 172 -22.37 -17.57 41.62
N ILE A 173 -22.90 -18.28 40.62
CA ILE A 173 -22.28 -19.53 40.16
C ILE A 173 -21.24 -19.16 39.11
N PHE A 174 -19.99 -19.22 39.55
CA PHE A 174 -18.80 -19.22 38.72
C PHE A 174 -18.85 -20.43 37.79
N VAL A 175 -18.67 -20.23 36.49
CA VAL A 175 -18.34 -21.33 35.58
C VAL A 175 -16.97 -21.04 34.97
N SER A 176 -16.04 -21.87 35.40
CA SER A 176 -14.64 -21.92 35.01
C SER A 176 -14.48 -22.78 33.75
N ARG A 177 -13.28 -22.76 33.14
CA ARG A 177 -12.75 -24.00 32.52
C ARG A 177 -12.89 -25.11 33.57
N ASP A 178 -13.18 -26.36 33.23
CA ASP A 178 -13.18 -27.43 34.25
C ASP A 178 -11.73 -27.58 34.77
N GLY A 179 -11.36 -26.75 35.76
CA GLY A 179 -9.99 -26.54 36.23
C GLY A 179 -9.46 -25.10 36.37
N GLY A 180 -10.19 -24.01 36.04
CA GLY A 180 -9.69 -22.65 36.40
C GLY A 180 -10.44 -21.42 35.84
N ASN A 181 -10.54 -20.36 36.65
CA ASN A 181 -11.07 -19.03 36.32
C ASN A 181 -10.15 -18.21 35.38
N LYS A 182 -9.63 -18.81 34.30
CA LYS A 182 -8.68 -18.13 33.41
C LYS A 182 -9.42 -17.45 32.27
N LYS A 183 -9.49 -16.12 32.31
CA LYS A 183 -9.85 -15.27 31.17
C LYS A 183 -8.56 -14.62 30.64
N TYR A 184 -8.41 -14.61 29.33
CA TYR A 184 -7.28 -13.96 28.67
C TYR A 184 -7.82 -12.95 27.67
N SER A 185 -7.26 -11.75 27.66
CA SER A 185 -7.50 -10.73 26.64
C SER A 185 -6.18 -10.06 26.33
N SER A 186 -5.92 -9.88 25.04
CA SER A 186 -4.73 -9.18 24.59
C SER A 186 -4.91 -8.61 23.19
N VAL A 187 -4.41 -7.41 22.98
CA VAL A 187 -4.04 -6.94 21.65
C VAL A 187 -2.91 -7.82 21.13
N LEU A 188 -2.98 -8.25 19.88
CA LEU A 188 -2.01 -9.15 19.25
C LEU A 188 -0.79 -8.40 18.67
N ALA A 189 -0.28 -7.43 19.44
CA ALA A 189 0.89 -6.63 19.13
C ALA A 189 1.75 -6.43 20.39
N PRO A 190 3.05 -6.74 20.38
CA PRO A 190 3.89 -6.59 21.56
C PRO A 190 4.52 -5.20 21.69
N GLY A 191 4.77 -4.81 22.94
CA GLY A 191 5.58 -3.65 23.32
C GLY A 191 4.80 -2.53 23.98
N HIS A 192 5.52 -1.66 24.69
CA HIS A 192 4.99 -0.38 25.15
C HIS A 192 5.18 0.64 24.01
N HIS A 193 4.10 0.97 23.33
CA HIS A 193 4.14 1.92 22.23
C HIS A 193 4.41 3.35 22.76
N GLU A 194 5.51 3.95 22.32
CA GLU A 194 5.83 5.36 22.60
C GLU A 194 4.65 6.24 22.14
N GLY A 195 3.94 6.87 23.08
CA GLY A 195 2.77 7.69 22.81
C GLY A 195 1.45 7.21 23.43
N LEU A 196 1.39 5.99 23.98
CA LEU A 196 0.31 5.60 24.89
C LEU A 196 0.45 6.42 26.18
N LYS A 197 -0.19 7.59 26.24
CA LYS A 197 -0.22 8.46 27.43
C LYS A 197 -0.68 7.65 28.64
N LYS A 198 -0.11 7.95 29.82
CA LYS A 198 -0.58 7.39 31.11
C LYS A 198 -2.09 7.61 31.25
N ASN A 199 -2.81 6.51 31.51
CA ASN A 199 -4.20 6.39 31.99
C ASN A 199 -5.03 7.69 32.03
N SER A 200 -5.34 8.26 30.86
CA SER A 200 -6.48 9.15 30.70
C SER A 200 -7.62 8.34 30.07
N ASP A 201 -8.72 8.22 30.80
CA ASP A 201 -9.32 6.93 31.14
C ASP A 201 -10.44 6.45 30.18
N SER A 202 -10.29 6.67 28.87
CA SER A 202 -11.27 6.23 27.85
C SER A 202 -10.71 5.83 26.47
N GLY A 203 -9.42 6.06 26.20
CA GLY A 203 -8.78 5.76 24.90
C GLY A 203 -8.18 4.34 24.80
N ILE A 204 -7.43 4.07 23.72
CA ILE A 204 -6.81 2.75 23.45
C ILE A 204 -5.78 2.29 24.48
N SER A 205 -5.30 3.18 25.35
CA SER A 205 -4.45 2.82 26.49
C SER A 205 -5.17 1.93 27.53
N SER A 206 -6.50 1.85 27.46
CA SER A 206 -7.33 0.97 28.29
C SER A 206 -7.39 -0.48 27.79
N TRP A 207 -6.88 -0.76 26.59
CA TRP A 207 -6.85 -2.11 26.04
C TRP A 207 -5.72 -2.93 26.68
N ASP A 208 -5.83 -4.25 26.64
CA ASP A 208 -4.82 -5.14 27.18
C ASP A 208 -3.62 -5.29 26.23
N TRP A 209 -2.61 -4.43 26.37
CA TRP A 209 -1.35 -4.47 25.62
C TRP A 209 -0.33 -5.43 26.26
N ASN A 210 -0.75 -6.66 26.54
CA ASN A 210 -0.04 -7.59 27.41
C ASN A 210 0.78 -8.66 26.65
N LEU A 211 0.81 -8.61 25.31
CA LEU A 211 1.54 -9.58 24.51
C LEU A 211 3.05 -9.41 24.69
N SER A 212 3.72 -10.47 25.18
CA SER A 212 5.17 -10.45 25.39
C SER A 212 5.94 -10.46 24.06
N GLY A 213 5.45 -11.26 23.09
CA GLY A 213 6.08 -11.47 21.80
C GLY A 213 7.29 -12.40 21.85
N GLN A 214 7.61 -12.99 23.01
CA GLN A 214 8.74 -13.91 23.19
C GLN A 214 8.48 -15.27 22.53
N HIS A 215 7.24 -15.74 22.60
CA HIS A 215 6.78 -16.99 21.98
C HIS A 215 5.93 -16.73 20.72
N SER A 216 6.09 -15.55 20.12
CA SER A 216 5.39 -15.17 18.91
C SER A 216 6.39 -14.81 17.81
N THR A 217 6.09 -15.21 16.58
CA THR A 217 6.99 -15.01 15.43
C THR A 217 6.22 -14.56 14.20
N TYR A 218 6.85 -13.68 13.44
CA TYR A 218 6.39 -13.21 12.14
C TYR A 218 7.21 -13.90 11.05
N HIS A 219 6.55 -14.29 9.96
CA HIS A 219 7.14 -14.95 8.80
C HIS A 219 6.71 -14.24 7.52
N ALA A 220 7.61 -14.10 6.54
CA ALA A 220 7.34 -13.42 5.27
C ALA A 220 7.84 -14.21 4.07
N LEU A 221 6.91 -14.40 3.12
CA LEU A 221 7.17 -14.88 1.78
C LEU A 221 6.17 -14.20 0.85
N PHE A 222 6.51 -12.97 0.44
CA PHE A 222 5.65 -12.10 -0.36
C PHE A 222 5.00 -12.88 -1.53
N PRO A 223 3.68 -12.72 -1.77
CA PRO A 223 2.77 -11.72 -1.19
C PRO A 223 2.07 -12.16 0.11
N ARG A 224 2.55 -13.24 0.75
CA ARG A 224 1.98 -13.78 1.98
C ARG A 224 2.88 -13.52 3.18
N ALA A 225 2.25 -13.44 4.34
CA ALA A 225 2.94 -13.40 5.62
C ALA A 225 2.16 -14.19 6.68
N TRP A 226 2.85 -14.61 7.72
CA TRP A 226 2.25 -15.34 8.85
C TRP A 226 2.69 -14.70 10.16
N THR A 227 1.79 -14.61 11.12
CA THR A 227 2.13 -14.34 12.52
C THR A 227 1.65 -15.51 13.37
N VAL A 228 2.59 -16.24 13.95
CA VAL A 228 2.34 -17.39 14.82
C VAL A 228 2.48 -16.94 16.27
N TYR A 229 1.43 -17.15 17.06
CA TYR A 229 1.40 -16.95 18.51
C TYR A 229 1.35 -18.33 19.18
N ASP A 230 2.48 -18.78 19.70
CA ASP A 230 2.66 -20.13 20.25
C ASP A 230 2.45 -20.09 21.78
N GLY A 231 1.19 -20.22 22.21
CA GLY A 231 0.84 -20.20 23.64
C GLY A 231 0.75 -18.80 24.25
N GLU A 232 0.53 -17.77 23.43
CA GLU A 232 0.31 -16.39 23.87
C GLU A 232 -1.00 -15.83 23.28
N PRO A 233 -1.87 -15.19 24.08
CA PRO A 233 -1.76 -14.98 25.52
C PRO A 233 -2.13 -16.21 26.38
N ASP A 234 -2.73 -17.25 25.80
CA ASP A 234 -3.13 -18.47 26.50
C ASP A 234 -2.18 -19.63 26.14
N PRO A 235 -1.50 -20.26 27.11
CA PRO A 235 -0.59 -21.39 26.88
C PRO A 235 -1.21 -22.57 26.12
N ASP A 236 -2.53 -22.77 26.29
CA ASP A 236 -3.29 -23.88 25.72
C ASP A 236 -3.86 -23.57 24.32
N LEU A 237 -3.64 -22.36 23.79
CA LEU A 237 -4.11 -21.96 22.47
C LEU A 237 -2.93 -21.64 21.54
N LYS A 238 -2.93 -22.25 20.35
CA LYS A 238 -2.04 -21.90 19.26
C LYS A 238 -2.81 -21.10 18.22
N ILE A 239 -2.26 -19.97 17.82
CA ILE A 239 -2.88 -19.07 16.84
C ILE A 239 -1.89 -18.85 15.71
N SER A 240 -2.35 -18.99 14.47
CA SER A 240 -1.63 -18.50 13.30
C SER A 240 -2.51 -17.54 12.52
N CYS A 241 -2.03 -16.32 12.28
CA CYS A 241 -2.64 -15.35 11.39
C CYS A 241 -1.90 -15.39 10.07
N ARG A 242 -2.54 -15.85 9.00
CA ARG A 242 -2.00 -15.77 7.65
C ARG A 242 -2.59 -14.56 6.91
N GLN A 243 -1.71 -13.70 6.42
CA GLN A 243 -2.02 -12.51 5.63
C GLN A 243 -1.80 -12.81 4.16
N ILE A 244 -2.78 -12.46 3.32
CA ILE A 244 -2.78 -12.73 1.88
C ILE A 244 -3.16 -11.46 1.12
N SER A 245 -2.29 -11.03 0.22
CA SER A 245 -2.56 -9.97 -0.76
C SER A 245 -2.64 -10.58 -2.16
N PRO A 246 -3.53 -10.10 -3.04
CA PRO A 246 -3.62 -10.60 -4.40
C PRO A 246 -2.44 -10.03 -5.22
N PHE A 247 -1.41 -10.84 -5.41
CA PHE A 247 -0.31 -10.60 -6.35
C PHE A 247 -0.03 -11.93 -7.06
N ILE A 248 -0.54 -12.01 -8.28
CA ILE A 248 -0.59 -13.24 -9.07
C ILE A 248 -0.02 -12.89 -10.45
N PRO A 249 1.18 -13.40 -10.80
CA PRO A 249 1.80 -13.17 -12.10
C PRO A 249 0.83 -13.45 -13.25
N HIS A 250 0.87 -12.59 -14.27
CA HIS A 250 -0.02 -12.59 -15.45
C HIS A 250 -1.52 -12.38 -15.19
N ASP A 251 -1.97 -12.23 -13.94
CA ASP A 251 -3.32 -11.74 -13.62
C ASP A 251 -3.29 -10.21 -13.45
N TYR A 252 -3.83 -9.48 -14.44
CA TYR A 252 -3.87 -8.03 -14.47
C TYR A 252 -5.13 -7.41 -13.84
N LYS A 253 -5.99 -8.25 -13.27
CA LYS A 253 -7.21 -7.86 -12.57
C LYS A 253 -6.99 -7.97 -11.07
N ASP A 254 -6.80 -9.20 -10.58
CA ASP A 254 -6.74 -9.48 -9.15
C ASP A 254 -5.48 -8.86 -8.53
N SER A 255 -4.36 -8.85 -9.27
CA SER A 255 -3.13 -8.16 -8.86
C SER A 255 -3.23 -6.64 -8.77
N SER A 256 -4.37 -6.05 -9.17
CA SER A 256 -4.64 -4.61 -9.03
C SER A 256 -5.56 -4.26 -7.85
N LEU A 257 -6.06 -5.25 -7.12
CA LEU A 257 -7.15 -5.03 -6.16
C LEU A 257 -6.66 -4.45 -4.82
N PRO A 258 -7.29 -3.37 -4.32
CA PRO A 258 -6.96 -2.76 -3.03
C PRO A 258 -7.59 -3.55 -1.86
N THR A 259 -7.14 -4.79 -1.65
CA THR A 259 -7.67 -5.66 -0.60
C THR A 259 -6.64 -6.65 -0.07
N SER A 260 -6.87 -7.16 1.14
CA SER A 260 -6.10 -8.24 1.73
C SER A 260 -6.95 -9.03 2.72
N VAL A 261 -6.59 -10.31 2.92
CA VAL A 261 -7.31 -11.24 3.80
C VAL A 261 -6.39 -11.70 4.93
N PHE A 262 -6.98 -11.85 6.11
CA PHE A 262 -6.34 -12.33 7.33
C PHE A 262 -7.08 -13.59 7.81
N VAL A 263 -6.45 -14.75 7.64
CA VAL A 263 -6.99 -16.05 7.99
C VAL A 263 -6.36 -16.53 9.29
N TYR A 264 -7.17 -16.64 10.33
CA TYR A 264 -6.76 -17.12 11.64
C TYR A 264 -7.03 -18.60 11.79
N THR A 265 -5.98 -19.40 11.96
CA THR A 265 -6.06 -20.79 12.39
C THR A 265 -5.91 -20.85 13.90
N LEU A 266 -6.92 -21.39 14.58
CA LEU A 266 -6.98 -21.58 16.03
C LEU A 266 -6.89 -23.06 16.35
N VAL A 267 -5.97 -23.44 17.23
CA VAL A 267 -5.83 -24.83 17.70
C VAL A 267 -5.81 -24.84 19.22
N ASN A 268 -6.80 -25.52 19.80
CA ASN A 268 -6.92 -25.67 21.24
C ASN A 268 -6.21 -26.94 21.69
N THR A 269 -5.08 -26.81 22.40
CA THR A 269 -4.35 -27.95 22.99
C THR A 269 -4.78 -28.25 24.42
N GLY A 270 -5.72 -27.47 24.96
CA GLY A 270 -6.26 -27.65 26.29
C GLY A 270 -7.25 -28.81 26.39
N LYS A 271 -7.59 -29.17 27.63
CA LYS A 271 -8.55 -30.22 27.96
C LYS A 271 -10.01 -29.75 27.85
N ASP A 272 -10.23 -28.45 27.91
CA ASP A 272 -11.55 -27.83 27.91
C ASP A 272 -11.84 -27.12 26.60
N ARG A 273 -13.12 -27.03 26.24
CA ARG A 273 -13.58 -26.21 25.13
C ARG A 273 -13.26 -24.73 25.38
N ALA A 274 -12.76 -24.02 24.37
CA ALA A 274 -12.43 -22.60 24.47
C ALA A 274 -13.38 -21.76 23.61
N LYS A 275 -13.99 -20.72 24.20
CA LYS A 275 -14.66 -19.67 23.40
C LYS A 275 -13.62 -18.62 23.05
N VAL A 276 -13.37 -18.45 21.75
CA VAL A 276 -12.37 -17.51 21.23
C VAL A 276 -13.09 -16.46 20.41
N SER A 277 -12.90 -15.20 20.78
CA SER A 277 -13.39 -14.03 20.05
C SER A 277 -12.19 -13.27 19.49
N LEU A 278 -12.10 -13.22 18.16
CA LEU A 278 -11.16 -12.37 17.46
C LEU A 278 -11.82 -11.04 17.16
N LEU A 279 -11.06 -9.96 17.28
CA LEU A 279 -11.51 -8.59 17.07
C LEU A 279 -10.56 -7.89 16.12
N MET A 280 -11.10 -7.32 15.05
CA MET A 280 -10.40 -6.39 14.17
C MET A 280 -10.94 -4.98 14.43
N THR A 281 -10.06 -4.05 14.78
CA THR A 281 -10.38 -2.62 14.91
C THR A 281 -9.74 -1.83 13.79
N TRP A 282 -10.43 -0.79 13.31
CA TRP A 282 -9.95 0.05 12.22
C TRP A 282 -10.36 1.51 12.41
N ALA A 283 -9.40 2.42 12.35
CA ALA A 283 -9.63 3.85 12.32
C ALA A 283 -10.04 4.30 10.92
N ASN A 284 -11.00 5.21 10.85
CA ASN A 284 -11.37 5.90 9.62
C ASN A 284 -10.30 6.97 9.31
N SER A 285 -9.16 6.51 8.76
CA SER A 285 -7.93 7.29 8.60
C SER A 285 -7.00 6.63 7.56
N ILE A 286 -6.24 7.46 6.84
CA ILE A 286 -5.13 7.03 5.96
C ILE A 286 -3.75 7.24 6.60
N GLY A 287 -3.68 7.36 7.93
CA GLY A 287 -2.43 7.65 8.67
C GLY A 287 -2.13 9.14 8.90
N GLY A 288 -1.07 9.43 9.65
CA GLY A 288 -0.60 10.79 9.90
C GLY A 288 -1.65 11.72 10.55
N PHE A 289 -1.81 12.91 9.96
CA PHE A 289 -2.72 13.96 10.45
C PHE A 289 -4.10 13.95 9.76
N SER A 290 -4.46 12.83 9.14
CA SER A 290 -5.70 12.61 8.38
C SER A 290 -6.98 13.00 9.13
N HIS A 291 -7.07 12.70 10.43
CA HIS A 291 -8.23 12.99 11.28
C HIS A 291 -8.54 14.49 11.45
N ASN A 292 -7.60 15.37 11.10
CA ASN A 292 -7.80 16.82 11.24
C ASN A 292 -8.78 17.41 10.21
N SER A 293 -9.13 16.70 9.13
CA SER A 293 -10.08 17.22 8.14
C SER A 293 -11.53 17.25 8.62
N GLY A 294 -11.92 16.33 9.51
CA GLY A 294 -13.33 16.15 9.87
C GLY A 294 -14.20 15.66 8.70
N GLY A 295 -15.49 15.48 8.96
CA GLY A 295 -16.49 15.03 7.97
C GLY A 295 -16.49 13.51 7.72
N HIS A 296 -15.67 12.74 8.43
CA HIS A 296 -15.58 11.29 8.28
C HIS A 296 -16.81 10.61 8.87
N TYR A 297 -17.32 9.55 8.25
CA TYR A 297 -18.46 8.81 8.78
C TYR A 297 -18.33 7.30 8.54
N ASN A 298 -19.02 6.53 9.38
CA ASN A 298 -18.99 5.07 9.36
C ASN A 298 -20.41 4.52 9.16
N GLU A 299 -20.51 3.41 8.45
CA GLU A 299 -21.68 2.54 8.29
C GLU A 299 -21.27 1.10 8.65
N PRO A 300 -22.21 0.19 8.91
CA PRO A 300 -21.88 -1.23 9.03
C PRO A 300 -21.09 -1.71 7.80
N PHE A 301 -19.94 -2.34 8.03
CA PHE A 301 -18.99 -2.84 7.02
C PHE A 301 -18.31 -1.80 6.10
N MET A 302 -18.63 -0.50 6.20
CA MET A 302 -18.13 0.54 5.30
C MET A 302 -17.77 1.82 6.05
N TYR A 303 -16.62 2.42 5.73
CA TYR A 303 -16.10 3.59 6.42
C TYR A 303 -15.61 4.61 5.40
N VAL A 304 -16.25 5.77 5.32
CA VAL A 304 -15.91 6.79 4.32
C VAL A 304 -15.02 7.85 4.94
N TYR A 305 -13.79 7.94 4.44
CA TYR A 305 -12.80 8.93 4.79
C TYR A 305 -12.79 10.06 3.74
N LEU A 306 -13.30 11.23 4.12
CA LEU A 306 -13.16 12.45 3.31
C LEU A 306 -11.75 13.04 3.46
N THR A 307 -10.92 12.89 2.44
CA THR A 307 -9.54 13.42 2.43
C THR A 307 -9.50 14.96 2.47
N ALA A 308 -8.51 15.50 3.18
CA ALA A 308 -8.20 16.93 3.17
C ALA A 308 -7.55 17.40 1.85
N LYS A 309 -7.52 18.72 1.64
CA LYS A 309 -6.70 19.41 0.60
C LYS A 309 -6.99 18.97 -0.85
N ASP A 310 -8.26 18.84 -1.21
CA ASP A 310 -8.72 18.50 -2.57
C ASP A 310 -8.24 17.15 -3.12
N ASN A 311 -7.80 16.23 -2.25
CA ASN A 311 -7.56 14.84 -2.62
C ASN A 311 -8.89 14.07 -2.79
N PRO A 312 -8.89 12.96 -3.55
CA PRO A 312 -10.06 12.09 -3.66
C PRO A 312 -10.34 11.33 -2.36
N PRO A 313 -11.63 11.16 -1.97
CA PRO A 313 -11.98 10.42 -0.77
C PRO A 313 -11.55 8.95 -0.84
N VAL A 314 -11.38 8.34 0.34
CA VAL A 314 -11.02 6.93 0.49
C VAL A 314 -12.10 6.24 1.29
N THR A 315 -12.61 5.10 0.83
CA THR A 315 -13.57 4.30 1.59
C THR A 315 -12.93 3.00 2.03
N PHE A 316 -12.87 2.73 3.32
CA PHE A 316 -12.44 1.43 3.85
C PHE A 316 -13.63 0.50 4.05
N ALA A 317 -13.40 -0.80 3.95
CA ALA A 317 -14.35 -1.82 4.35
C ALA A 317 -13.61 -2.91 5.13
N VAL A 318 -14.17 -3.31 6.26
CA VAL A 318 -13.67 -4.41 7.08
C VAL A 318 -14.80 -5.38 7.31
N ALA A 319 -14.53 -6.66 7.08
CA ALA A 319 -15.52 -7.72 7.23
C ALA A 319 -14.89 -9.00 7.78
N ALA A 320 -15.73 -9.88 8.31
CA ALA A 320 -15.37 -11.24 8.70
C ALA A 320 -16.36 -12.23 8.08
N CYS A 321 -15.90 -13.44 7.81
CA CYS A 321 -16.74 -14.49 7.23
C CYS A 321 -17.54 -15.21 8.32
N GLU A 322 -18.87 -15.06 8.28
CA GLU A 322 -19.79 -15.83 9.13
C GLU A 322 -19.93 -17.26 8.57
N THR A 323 -19.84 -18.25 9.46
CA THR A 323 -20.00 -19.67 9.10
C THR A 323 -20.85 -20.37 10.16
N GLN A 324 -21.16 -21.66 9.97
CA GLN A 324 -21.92 -22.42 10.98
C GLN A 324 -21.31 -22.40 12.38
N ASN A 325 -19.99 -22.23 12.49
CA ASN A 325 -19.26 -22.25 13.77
C ASN A 325 -18.69 -20.87 14.18
N VAL A 326 -18.82 -19.86 13.32
CA VAL A 326 -18.25 -18.52 13.53
C VAL A 326 -19.39 -17.51 13.51
N ASN A 327 -19.67 -16.88 14.65
CA ASN A 327 -20.63 -15.80 14.78
C ASN A 327 -19.95 -14.44 14.62
N VAL A 328 -20.47 -13.57 13.76
CA VAL A 328 -19.91 -12.24 13.49
C VAL A 328 -20.79 -11.16 14.11
N THR A 329 -20.17 -10.18 14.78
CA THR A 329 -20.85 -8.98 15.29
C THR A 329 -20.01 -7.74 15.01
N VAL A 330 -20.64 -6.58 14.89
CA VAL A 330 -19.98 -5.32 14.50
C VAL A 330 -20.25 -4.20 15.48
N LEU A 331 -19.31 -3.27 15.60
CA LEU A 331 -19.50 -1.96 16.20
C LEU A 331 -19.14 -0.90 15.13
N PRO A 332 -20.14 -0.30 14.45
CA PRO A 332 -19.90 0.60 13.32
C PRO A 332 -19.10 1.84 13.70
N VAL A 333 -19.30 2.36 14.91
CA VAL A 333 -18.63 3.59 15.35
C VAL A 333 -18.27 3.53 16.84
N PHE A 334 -17.02 3.84 17.14
CA PHE A 334 -16.54 4.19 18.47
C PHE A 334 -15.50 5.31 18.38
N GLY A 335 -15.38 6.12 19.44
CA GLY A 335 -14.44 7.23 19.52
C GLY A 335 -13.32 6.97 20.54
N LEU A 336 -12.23 7.75 20.46
CA LEU A 336 -11.18 7.71 21.49
C LEU A 336 -11.60 8.36 22.81
N THR A 337 -12.57 9.27 22.75
CA THR A 337 -13.20 9.91 23.91
C THR A 337 -14.71 9.61 23.86
N GLY A 338 -15.31 9.32 25.02
CA GLY A 338 -16.71 8.89 25.14
C GLY A 338 -17.75 10.01 25.00
N GLU A 339 -17.43 11.14 24.38
CA GLU A 339 -18.29 12.34 24.39
C GLU A 339 -19.53 12.18 23.48
N ASN A 340 -19.38 11.56 22.30
CA ASN A 340 -20.46 11.44 21.30
C ASN A 340 -20.71 10.00 20.82
N HIS A 341 -19.83 9.07 21.17
CA HIS A 341 -19.89 7.66 20.78
C HIS A 341 -19.42 6.78 21.93
N VAL A 342 -19.65 5.47 21.80
CA VAL A 342 -18.99 4.46 22.65
C VAL A 342 -17.49 4.75 22.66
N SER A 343 -16.88 4.81 23.85
CA SER A 343 -15.43 5.05 23.95
C SER A 343 -14.64 3.79 23.60
N ALA A 344 -13.36 3.94 23.26
CA ALA A 344 -12.46 2.82 23.04
C ALA A 344 -12.37 1.89 24.27
N LYS A 345 -12.48 2.45 25.49
CA LYS A 345 -12.56 1.69 26.75
C LYS A 345 -13.87 0.92 26.87
N ASP A 346 -15.01 1.53 26.58
CA ASP A 346 -16.32 0.87 26.68
C ASP A 346 -16.45 -0.25 25.65
N MET A 347 -15.93 -0.05 24.44
CA MET A 347 -15.81 -1.08 23.42
C MET A 347 -14.97 -2.26 23.94
N TRP A 348 -13.80 -1.98 24.51
CA TRP A 348 -12.93 -3.03 25.06
C TRP A 348 -13.59 -3.80 26.20
N ASN A 349 -14.21 -3.09 27.14
CA ASN A 349 -14.94 -3.69 28.26
C ASN A 349 -16.09 -4.60 27.77
N THR A 350 -16.84 -4.15 26.76
CA THR A 350 -17.90 -4.95 26.13
C THR A 350 -17.34 -6.24 25.54
N MET A 351 -16.20 -6.17 24.85
CA MET A 351 -15.55 -7.34 24.28
C MET A 351 -14.99 -8.29 25.34
N VAL A 352 -14.35 -7.80 26.40
CA VAL A 352 -13.85 -8.63 27.50
C VAL A 352 -15.01 -9.33 28.23
N GLN A 353 -16.13 -8.63 28.44
CA GLN A 353 -17.29 -9.17 29.14
C GLN A 353 -18.09 -10.16 28.29
N ASN A 354 -18.39 -9.81 27.03
CA ASN A 354 -19.37 -10.53 26.21
C ASN A 354 -18.72 -11.33 25.07
N GLY A 355 -17.56 -10.88 24.58
CA GLY A 355 -16.90 -11.44 23.40
C GLY A 355 -17.61 -11.10 22.07
N HIS A 356 -18.65 -10.27 22.10
CA HIS A 356 -19.46 -9.89 20.94
C HIS A 356 -20.17 -8.55 21.18
N PHE A 357 -20.66 -7.94 20.10
CA PHE A 357 -21.48 -6.73 20.11
C PHE A 357 -22.97 -7.03 19.86
N ASN A 358 -23.83 -6.03 20.02
CA ASN A 358 -25.28 -6.17 19.78
C ASN A 358 -25.59 -6.41 18.30
N GLN A 359 -26.50 -7.34 18.01
CA GLN A 359 -26.91 -7.67 16.63
C GLN A 359 -27.60 -6.51 15.91
N GLU A 360 -28.27 -5.62 16.65
CA GLU A 360 -28.94 -4.44 16.10
C GLU A 360 -27.97 -3.48 15.38
N ASN A 361 -26.67 -3.57 15.67
CA ASN A 361 -25.65 -2.77 15.03
C ASN A 361 -25.52 -3.04 13.52
N PHE A 362 -25.98 -4.19 13.01
CA PHE A 362 -26.02 -4.47 11.56
C PHE A 362 -27.03 -3.60 10.82
N SER A 363 -28.07 -3.15 11.51
CA SER A 363 -29.12 -2.29 10.96
C SER A 363 -28.89 -0.81 11.25
N ALA A 364 -27.74 -0.46 11.83
CA ALA A 364 -27.38 0.93 12.09
C ALA A 364 -27.19 1.69 10.77
N GLY A 365 -27.76 2.90 10.68
CA GLY A 365 -27.49 3.81 9.57
C GLY A 365 -26.09 4.45 9.67
N SER A 366 -25.81 5.40 8.78
CA SER A 366 -24.58 6.17 8.80
C SER A 366 -24.42 6.92 10.12
N SER A 367 -23.20 6.92 10.65
CA SER A 367 -22.86 7.75 11.81
C SER A 367 -22.96 9.23 11.45
N MET A 368 -23.10 10.07 12.47
CA MET A 368 -22.87 11.50 12.29
C MET A 368 -21.43 11.74 11.79
N PRO A 369 -21.22 12.71 10.87
CA PRO A 369 -19.88 13.07 10.44
C PRO A 369 -19.02 13.57 11.60
N SER A 370 -17.73 13.23 11.58
CA SER A 370 -16.78 13.60 12.62
C SER A 370 -16.48 15.10 12.62
N SER A 371 -16.26 15.67 13.81
CA SER A 371 -15.67 17.01 13.92
C SER A 371 -14.19 16.99 13.50
N PRO A 372 -13.60 18.12 13.05
CA PRO A 372 -12.16 18.22 12.81
C PRO A 372 -11.35 17.81 14.06
N GLY A 373 -10.40 16.90 13.88
CA GLY A 373 -9.57 16.35 14.97
C GLY A 373 -10.19 15.16 15.71
N GLN A 374 -11.48 14.86 15.49
CA GLN A 374 -12.13 13.68 16.05
C GLN A 374 -11.79 12.43 15.22
N LYS A 375 -11.27 11.40 15.88
CA LYS A 375 -11.02 10.08 15.28
C LYS A 375 -12.21 9.14 15.51
N LEU A 376 -12.83 8.71 14.41
CA LEU A 376 -13.81 7.62 14.43
C LEU A 376 -13.12 6.30 14.10
N CYS A 377 -13.53 5.25 14.79
CA CYS A 377 -13.07 3.89 14.57
C CYS A 377 -14.27 2.94 14.47
N ALA A 378 -14.04 1.74 13.96
CA ALA A 378 -15.01 0.67 13.90
C ALA A 378 -14.39 -0.66 14.32
N ALA A 379 -15.23 -1.61 14.68
CA ALA A 379 -14.78 -2.94 15.07
C ALA A 379 -15.64 -4.04 14.46
N VAL A 380 -14.99 -5.14 14.07
CA VAL A 380 -15.64 -6.38 13.64
C VAL A 380 -15.12 -7.50 14.54
N SER A 381 -16.03 -8.23 15.17
CA SER A 381 -15.68 -9.40 15.98
C SER A 381 -16.22 -10.68 15.34
N ALA A 382 -15.39 -11.72 15.36
CA ALA A 382 -15.75 -13.07 14.97
C ALA A 382 -15.47 -14.03 16.13
N SER A 383 -16.51 -14.70 16.61
CA SER A 383 -16.47 -15.58 17.78
C SER A 383 -16.75 -17.03 17.40
N THR A 384 -15.97 -17.95 17.95
CA THR A 384 -16.11 -19.38 17.72
C THR A 384 -15.83 -20.17 18.98
N TRP A 385 -16.31 -21.41 19.01
CA TRP A 385 -15.93 -22.39 20.01
C TRP A 385 -14.95 -23.39 19.41
N VAL A 386 -13.85 -23.62 20.11
CA VAL A 386 -12.83 -24.60 19.71
C VAL A 386 -12.84 -25.74 20.72
N GLU A 387 -13.23 -26.93 20.26
CA GLU A 387 -13.24 -28.15 21.09
C GLU A 387 -11.85 -28.49 21.63
N PRO A 388 -11.74 -29.27 22.72
CA PRO A 388 -10.46 -29.81 23.19
C PRO A 388 -9.75 -30.56 22.05
N HIS A 389 -8.47 -30.24 21.82
CA HIS A 389 -7.68 -30.78 20.68
C HIS A 389 -8.27 -30.47 19.30
N GLY A 390 -9.26 -29.56 19.24
CA GLY A 390 -9.94 -29.13 18.04
C GLY A 390 -9.24 -27.96 17.37
N ARG A 391 -9.71 -27.66 16.15
CA ARG A 391 -9.19 -26.58 15.31
C ARG A 391 -10.33 -25.83 14.62
N CYS A 392 -10.15 -24.55 14.39
CA CYS A 392 -11.12 -23.68 13.70
C CYS A 392 -10.39 -22.62 12.89
N THR A 393 -10.98 -22.22 11.76
CA THR A 393 -10.49 -21.12 10.93
C THR A 393 -11.47 -19.95 10.97
N VAL A 394 -10.95 -18.73 11.10
CA VAL A 394 -11.72 -17.49 11.07
C VAL A 394 -11.07 -16.53 10.07
N ALA A 395 -11.83 -16.02 9.10
CA ALA A 395 -11.31 -15.12 8.07
C ALA A 395 -11.84 -13.69 8.25
N PHE A 396 -10.93 -12.72 8.21
CA PHE A 396 -11.21 -11.28 8.10
C PHE A 396 -10.67 -10.77 6.77
N ALA A 397 -11.24 -9.68 6.27
CA ALA A 397 -10.70 -8.98 5.12
C ALA A 397 -10.76 -7.46 5.32
N LEU A 398 -9.81 -6.79 4.69
CA LEU A 398 -9.71 -5.35 4.57
C LEU A 398 -9.75 -4.98 3.09
N ALA A 399 -10.54 -3.99 2.72
CA ALA A 399 -10.47 -3.36 1.41
C ALA A 399 -10.49 -1.83 1.54
N TRP A 400 -9.92 -1.14 0.55
CA TRP A 400 -10.03 0.31 0.43
C TRP A 400 -10.38 0.70 -1.01
N SER A 401 -11.29 1.65 -1.18
CA SER A 401 -11.62 2.24 -2.48
C SER A 401 -11.10 3.66 -2.50
N SER A 402 -10.10 3.92 -3.34
CA SER A 402 -9.59 5.24 -3.68
C SER A 402 -9.50 5.33 -5.20
N PRO A 403 -10.63 5.53 -5.90
CA PRO A 403 -10.73 5.24 -7.32
C PRO A 403 -9.94 6.21 -8.18
N LYS A 404 -9.67 7.42 -7.68
CA LYS A 404 -8.98 8.49 -8.40
C LYS A 404 -7.57 8.70 -7.85
N VAL A 405 -6.63 8.90 -8.77
CA VAL A 405 -5.25 9.31 -8.54
C VAL A 405 -5.13 10.74 -9.07
N LYS A 406 -4.89 11.68 -8.17
CA LYS A 406 -4.69 13.09 -8.52
C LYS A 406 -3.24 13.48 -8.33
N PHE A 407 -2.59 13.90 -9.41
CA PHE A 407 -1.26 14.48 -9.34
C PHE A 407 -1.33 15.99 -9.07
N GLN A 408 -0.30 16.58 -8.47
CA GLN A 408 -0.34 17.96 -7.96
C GLN A 408 -0.51 19.01 -9.07
N LYS A 409 0.17 18.81 -10.20
CA LYS A 409 0.06 19.68 -11.39
C LYS A 409 -0.59 18.97 -12.57
N GLY A 410 -0.63 17.64 -12.53
CA GLY A 410 -1.13 16.81 -13.61
C GLY A 410 -2.61 16.49 -13.55
N CYS A 411 -3.03 15.65 -14.47
CA CYS A 411 -4.42 15.22 -14.56
C CYS A 411 -4.80 14.20 -13.48
N THR A 412 -6.11 14.05 -13.29
CA THR A 412 -6.69 13.00 -12.46
C THR A 412 -6.91 11.75 -13.30
N TYR A 413 -6.48 10.58 -12.84
CA TYR A 413 -6.71 9.29 -13.51
C TYR A 413 -7.50 8.36 -12.60
N ASN A 414 -8.22 7.39 -13.16
CA ASN A 414 -8.77 6.32 -12.35
C ASN A 414 -7.74 5.20 -12.16
N ARG A 415 -7.78 4.52 -11.01
CA ARG A 415 -6.94 3.35 -10.71
C ARG A 415 -7.41 2.12 -11.47
N ARG A 416 -6.49 1.21 -11.82
CA ARG A 416 -6.76 0.00 -12.61
C ARG A 416 -7.98 -0.80 -12.13
N TYR A 417 -8.12 -1.00 -10.82
CA TYR A 417 -9.21 -1.79 -10.26
C TYR A 417 -10.62 -1.25 -10.59
N THR A 418 -10.75 0.04 -10.95
CA THR A 418 -12.04 0.65 -11.30
C THR A 418 -12.61 0.12 -12.61
N GLN A 419 -11.80 -0.50 -13.48
CA GLN A 419 -12.32 -1.23 -14.64
C GLN A 419 -13.27 -2.37 -14.22
N PHE A 420 -13.05 -2.95 -13.04
CA PHE A 420 -13.76 -4.14 -12.58
C PHE A 420 -14.81 -3.84 -11.51
N TYR A 421 -14.56 -2.83 -10.67
CA TYR A 421 -15.44 -2.47 -9.56
C TYR A 421 -16.11 -1.10 -9.71
N GLY A 422 -15.75 -0.32 -10.74
CA GLY A 422 -16.23 1.05 -10.94
C GLY A 422 -15.61 2.05 -9.96
N THR A 423 -16.17 3.26 -9.93
CA THR A 423 -15.69 4.39 -9.11
C THR A 423 -16.61 4.71 -7.93
N SER A 424 -17.56 3.84 -7.61
CA SER A 424 -18.51 4.06 -6.50
C SER A 424 -17.79 4.05 -5.15
N GLU A 425 -18.22 4.89 -4.21
CA GLU A 425 -17.76 4.85 -2.82
C GLU A 425 -18.01 3.45 -2.20
N ARG A 426 -19.11 2.79 -2.61
CA ARG A 426 -19.48 1.46 -2.13
C ARG A 426 -18.65 0.31 -2.69
N SER A 427 -17.73 0.57 -3.62
CA SER A 427 -16.89 -0.47 -4.24
C SER A 427 -16.06 -1.24 -3.21
N ALA A 428 -15.68 -0.60 -2.09
CA ALA A 428 -14.94 -1.25 -1.00
C ALA A 428 -15.70 -2.45 -0.39
N VAL A 429 -17.04 -2.40 -0.33
CA VAL A 429 -17.85 -3.52 0.20
C VAL A 429 -17.86 -4.70 -0.76
N ASN A 430 -17.94 -4.45 -2.07
CA ASN A 430 -17.84 -5.52 -3.06
C ASN A 430 -16.44 -6.13 -3.07
N LEU A 431 -15.39 -5.31 -2.95
CA LEU A 431 -14.00 -5.77 -2.84
C LEU A 431 -13.77 -6.66 -1.62
N VAL A 432 -14.23 -6.24 -0.43
CA VAL A 432 -14.02 -7.02 0.80
C VAL A 432 -14.81 -8.33 0.79
N HIS A 433 -16.02 -8.32 0.22
CA HIS A 433 -16.82 -9.53 0.01
C HIS A 433 -16.12 -10.51 -0.94
N ASP A 434 -15.66 -10.02 -2.09
CA ASP A 434 -14.97 -10.85 -3.08
C ASP A 434 -13.65 -11.39 -2.52
N ALA A 435 -12.92 -10.61 -1.73
CA ALA A 435 -11.71 -11.08 -1.06
C ALA A 435 -12.00 -12.27 -0.14
N LEU A 436 -13.05 -12.19 0.69
CA LEU A 436 -13.45 -13.29 1.59
C LEU A 436 -13.91 -14.55 0.84
N THR A 437 -14.39 -14.42 -0.39
CA THR A 437 -14.87 -15.56 -1.20
C THR A 437 -13.79 -16.14 -2.12
N LYS A 438 -12.77 -15.35 -2.50
CA LYS A 438 -11.75 -15.75 -3.49
C LYS A 438 -10.37 -16.05 -2.92
N TYR A 439 -10.06 -15.65 -1.68
CA TYR A 439 -8.68 -15.76 -1.17
C TYR A 439 -8.08 -17.17 -1.28
N LYS A 440 -8.89 -18.23 -1.15
CA LYS A 440 -8.39 -19.61 -1.31
C LYS A 440 -7.86 -19.88 -2.71
N LEU A 441 -8.54 -19.36 -3.74
CA LEU A 441 -8.07 -19.43 -5.12
C LEU A 441 -6.78 -18.64 -5.30
N TRP A 442 -6.72 -17.42 -4.75
CA TRP A 442 -5.48 -16.61 -4.81
C TRP A 442 -4.30 -17.35 -4.20
N GLU A 443 -4.51 -18.09 -3.12
CA GLU A 443 -3.44 -18.85 -2.49
C GLU A 443 -2.97 -20.04 -3.31
N GLU A 444 -3.89 -20.79 -3.92
CA GLU A 444 -3.55 -21.87 -4.85
C GLU A 444 -2.72 -21.31 -6.01
N GLU A 445 -3.10 -20.17 -6.56
CA GLU A 445 -2.36 -19.51 -7.64
C GLU A 445 -1.01 -18.97 -7.17
N ILE A 446 -0.95 -18.36 -5.98
CA ILE A 446 0.31 -17.89 -5.38
C ILE A 446 1.28 -19.05 -5.19
N GLU A 447 0.81 -20.16 -4.65
CA GLU A 447 1.62 -21.36 -4.47
C GLU A 447 2.04 -21.96 -5.81
N ALA A 448 1.17 -21.95 -6.82
CA ALA A 448 1.47 -22.50 -8.13
C ALA A 448 2.67 -21.81 -8.79
N TRP A 449 2.81 -20.48 -8.67
CA TRP A 449 3.96 -19.77 -9.25
C TRP A 449 5.19 -19.75 -8.34
N GLN A 450 5.02 -19.82 -7.02
CA GLN A 450 6.16 -19.89 -6.08
C GLN A 450 6.83 -21.28 -6.05
N ASN A 451 6.03 -22.36 -6.09
CA ASN A 451 6.49 -23.72 -5.88
C ASN A 451 7.60 -24.18 -6.84
N PRO A 452 7.57 -23.89 -8.15
CA PRO A 452 8.64 -24.27 -9.07
C PRO A 452 10.01 -23.77 -8.62
N ILE A 453 10.10 -22.56 -8.10
CA ILE A 453 11.35 -21.95 -7.60
C ILE A 453 11.69 -22.49 -6.21
N LEU A 454 10.70 -22.57 -5.31
CA LEU A 454 10.91 -23.03 -3.94
C LEU A 454 11.40 -24.48 -3.89
N LYS A 455 10.84 -25.34 -4.74
CA LYS A 455 11.15 -26.78 -4.81
C LYS A 455 12.32 -27.12 -5.72
N ASP A 456 12.89 -26.14 -6.44
CA ASP A 456 14.07 -26.40 -7.27
C ASP A 456 15.31 -26.62 -6.38
N GLU A 457 15.80 -27.85 -6.33
CA GLU A 457 16.99 -28.24 -5.58
C GLU A 457 18.28 -27.71 -6.22
N ARG A 458 18.25 -27.29 -7.50
CA ARG A 458 19.39 -26.70 -8.20
C ARG A 458 19.65 -25.26 -7.75
N LEU A 459 18.60 -24.57 -7.31
CA LEU A 459 18.71 -23.23 -6.76
C LEU A 459 19.22 -23.33 -5.31
N PRO A 460 20.33 -22.67 -4.98
CA PRO A 460 20.90 -22.83 -3.67
C PRO A 460 19.98 -22.21 -2.62
N GLU A 461 19.85 -22.85 -1.46
CA GLU A 461 19.14 -22.28 -0.31
C GLU A 461 19.87 -21.02 0.20
N TRP A 462 21.15 -20.84 -0.13
CA TRP A 462 22.01 -19.72 0.29
C TRP A 462 22.78 -19.11 -0.89
N TYR A 463 22.96 -17.79 -0.90
CA TYR A 463 23.98 -17.12 -1.70
C TYR A 463 25.00 -16.50 -0.74
N ALA A 464 26.25 -16.96 -0.81
CA ALA A 464 27.36 -16.38 -0.07
C ALA A 464 28.13 -15.51 -1.06
N LEU A 465 27.93 -14.19 -0.99
CA LEU A 465 28.86 -13.26 -1.63
C LEU A 465 30.14 -13.26 -0.79
N SER A 466 31.19 -13.86 -1.32
CA SER A 466 32.52 -13.93 -0.70
C SER A 466 33.33 -12.65 -0.95
N LEU A 467 32.71 -11.47 -0.89
CA LEU A 467 33.40 -10.17 -1.01
C LEU A 467 33.62 -9.56 0.40
N PRO A 468 34.87 -9.45 0.86
CA PRO A 468 35.19 -8.73 2.09
C PRO A 468 34.72 -7.26 2.01
N PRO A 469 34.26 -6.63 3.11
CA PRO A 469 34.25 -7.10 4.49
C PRO A 469 32.95 -7.80 4.92
N TRP A 470 32.01 -8.05 3.99
CA TRP A 470 30.65 -8.47 4.31
C TRP A 470 30.44 -9.96 3.98
N ASN A 471 30.69 -10.82 4.97
CA ASN A 471 30.20 -12.21 4.95
C ASN A 471 28.68 -12.20 5.18
N MET A 472 27.89 -11.83 4.17
CA MET A 472 26.42 -11.87 4.21
C MET A 472 25.94 -13.17 3.58
N VAL A 473 25.43 -14.09 4.42
CA VAL A 473 24.73 -15.28 3.96
C VAL A 473 23.25 -14.92 3.83
N GLN A 474 22.79 -14.60 2.63
CA GLN A 474 21.37 -14.42 2.34
C GLN A 474 20.79 -15.74 1.83
N ARG A 475 19.55 -16.09 2.22
CA ARG A 475 18.88 -17.22 1.59
C ARG A 475 18.20 -16.74 0.32
N TYR A 476 18.70 -17.23 -0.82
CA TYR A 476 18.38 -16.74 -2.16
C TYR A 476 16.87 -16.76 -2.45
N LYS A 477 16.19 -17.85 -2.10
CA LYS A 477 14.78 -18.08 -2.43
C LYS A 477 13.84 -17.07 -1.77
N PHE A 478 13.98 -16.79 -0.47
CA PHE A 478 13.09 -15.81 0.17
C PHE A 478 13.40 -14.38 -0.27
N THR A 479 14.67 -14.04 -0.52
CA THR A 479 15.05 -12.70 -0.98
C THR A 479 14.37 -12.44 -2.32
N LEU A 480 14.45 -13.39 -3.26
CA LEU A 480 13.84 -13.27 -4.59
C LEU A 480 12.35 -12.89 -4.52
N PHE A 481 11.57 -13.56 -3.65
CA PHE A 481 10.15 -13.25 -3.50
C PHE A 481 9.92 -11.97 -2.69
N ASN A 482 10.62 -11.79 -1.58
CA ASN A 482 10.37 -10.67 -0.68
C ASN A 482 10.77 -9.33 -1.29
N GLU A 483 11.75 -9.25 -2.19
CA GLU A 483 12.10 -8.02 -2.92
C GLU A 483 10.96 -7.55 -3.86
N LEU A 484 10.06 -8.45 -4.29
CA LEU A 484 8.89 -8.07 -5.10
C LEU A 484 7.89 -7.18 -4.36
N TYR A 485 8.03 -7.04 -3.02
CA TYR A 485 7.21 -6.12 -2.23
C TYR A 485 7.20 -4.70 -2.80
N PHE A 486 8.28 -4.28 -3.46
CA PHE A 486 8.44 -2.94 -3.99
C PHE A 486 7.47 -2.64 -5.15
N LEU A 487 6.98 -3.66 -5.88
CA LEU A 487 5.94 -3.48 -6.90
C LEU A 487 4.57 -3.09 -6.30
N VAL A 488 4.42 -3.23 -4.98
CA VAL A 488 3.22 -2.81 -4.23
C VAL A 488 3.52 -1.60 -3.34
N ALA A 489 4.64 -1.60 -2.61
CA ALA A 489 5.01 -0.57 -1.65
C ALA A 489 5.86 0.58 -2.23
N GLY A 490 6.37 0.46 -3.46
CA GLY A 490 7.17 1.47 -4.15
C GLY A 490 6.36 2.66 -4.66
N GLY A 491 5.28 3.03 -3.97
CA GLY A 491 4.40 4.14 -4.35
C GLY A 491 3.62 3.91 -5.65
N THR A 492 3.34 2.66 -6.03
CA THR A 492 2.86 2.34 -7.38
C THR A 492 1.51 2.98 -7.73
N VAL A 493 1.40 3.42 -8.98
CA VAL A 493 0.17 3.93 -9.61
C VAL A 493 -0.07 3.13 -10.87
N TRP A 494 -1.28 2.61 -11.03
CA TRP A 494 -1.68 1.88 -12.22
C TRP A 494 -3.03 2.41 -12.69
N THR A 495 -3.09 2.95 -13.90
CA THR A 495 -4.32 3.55 -14.44
C THR A 495 -5.23 2.51 -15.09
N ASP A 496 -6.51 2.84 -15.22
CA ASP A 496 -7.53 2.03 -15.91
C ASP A 496 -7.41 2.06 -17.44
N GLY A 497 -6.34 2.63 -18.00
CA GLY A 497 -6.13 2.73 -19.44
C GLY A 497 -7.06 3.68 -20.18
N GLN A 498 -7.92 4.42 -19.45
CA GLN A 498 -8.73 5.49 -20.01
C GLN A 498 -7.97 6.83 -19.97
N PRO A 499 -8.39 7.81 -20.80
CA PRO A 499 -7.91 9.18 -20.69
C PRO A 499 -8.16 9.76 -19.29
N PRO A 500 -7.50 10.87 -18.93
CA PRO A 500 -7.71 11.48 -17.62
C PRO A 500 -9.18 11.79 -17.34
N ALA A 501 -9.61 11.53 -16.11
CA ALA A 501 -10.95 11.82 -15.64
C ALA A 501 -11.21 13.33 -15.69
N ILE A 502 -12.27 13.74 -16.38
CA ILE A 502 -12.71 15.14 -16.42
C ILE A 502 -13.27 15.49 -15.04
N ASP A 503 -12.64 16.42 -14.33
CA ASP A 503 -13.21 16.94 -13.08
C ASP A 503 -14.40 17.85 -13.41
N GLU A 504 -15.62 17.39 -13.13
CA GLU A 504 -16.88 18.15 -13.28
C GLU A 504 -16.89 19.48 -12.50
N LYS A 505 -15.96 19.68 -11.55
CA LYS A 505 -15.83 20.93 -10.79
C LYS A 505 -15.04 22.03 -11.53
N ALA A 506 -14.31 21.71 -12.60
CA ALA A 506 -13.56 22.71 -13.37
C ALA A 506 -14.41 23.44 -14.43
N SER A 507 -15.60 22.93 -14.77
CA SER A 507 -16.44 23.44 -15.87
C SER A 507 -17.51 24.47 -15.47
N LEU A 508 -17.57 24.91 -14.21
CA LEU A 508 -18.44 26.02 -13.77
C LEU A 508 -17.77 27.41 -13.80
N GLY A 509 -16.67 27.56 -14.55
CA GLY A 509 -15.97 28.83 -14.77
C GLY A 509 -16.19 29.47 -16.15
N SER A 510 -17.00 28.88 -17.02
CA SER A 510 -17.35 29.49 -18.31
C SER A 510 -18.54 30.44 -18.13
N LYS A 511 -18.29 31.75 -18.21
CA LYS A 511 -19.32 32.78 -18.25
C LYS A 511 -20.28 32.54 -19.41
N SER A 512 -21.41 31.89 -19.16
CA SER A 512 -22.56 31.95 -20.06
C SER A 512 -23.18 33.34 -19.96
N SER A 513 -22.99 34.18 -20.98
CA SER A 513 -23.72 35.44 -21.13
C SER A 513 -25.20 35.15 -21.36
N LYS A 514 -26.01 35.15 -20.29
CA LYS A 514 -27.47 35.23 -20.43
C LYS A 514 -27.85 36.67 -20.80
N ARG A 515 -28.26 36.83 -22.06
CA ARG A 515 -29.02 37.99 -22.55
C ARG A 515 -30.30 38.11 -21.73
N GLY A 516 -30.38 39.15 -20.91
CA GLY A 516 -31.59 39.57 -20.21
C GLY A 516 -32.02 40.93 -20.74
N THR A 517 -33.13 40.94 -21.46
CA THR A 517 -33.86 42.10 -21.97
C THR A 517 -34.38 42.95 -20.81
N LYS A 518 -34.11 44.26 -20.84
CA LYS A 518 -34.95 45.28 -20.19
C LYS A 518 -34.88 46.58 -20.97
N ASP A 519 -36.05 46.99 -21.47
CA ASP A 519 -36.35 48.30 -22.02
C ASP A 519 -36.25 49.40 -20.94
N THR A 520 -35.69 50.56 -21.25
CA THR A 520 -36.39 51.86 -21.52
C THR A 520 -35.40 53.06 -21.37
N LYS A 521 -35.46 53.96 -22.38
CA LYS A 521 -34.76 55.25 -22.71
C LYS A 521 -34.69 56.37 -21.62
N PRO A 522 -34.14 57.58 -21.90
CA PRO A 522 -32.90 58.02 -22.59
C PRO A 522 -32.16 59.19 -21.84
N GLU A 523 -31.22 59.89 -22.50
CA GLU A 523 -30.48 61.14 -22.13
C GLU A 523 -29.08 60.95 -21.52
N SER A 524 -28.00 61.66 -21.87
CA SER A 524 -27.76 62.79 -22.77
C SER A 524 -26.26 62.82 -23.14
N LEU A 525 -25.96 63.39 -24.31
CA LEU A 525 -24.61 63.67 -24.84
C LEU A 525 -23.93 64.80 -24.06
N LYS A 526 -22.62 64.67 -23.80
CA LYS A 526 -21.67 65.80 -23.84
C LYS A 526 -20.30 65.36 -24.34
N ASP A 527 -19.87 66.06 -25.39
CA ASP A 527 -18.53 66.09 -25.97
C ASP A 527 -17.46 66.61 -25.01
N SER A 528 -16.22 66.18 -25.20
CA SER A 528 -15.06 67.08 -25.16
C SER A 528 -13.85 66.49 -25.89
N HIS A 529 -13.50 67.16 -27.00
CA HIS A 529 -12.21 67.16 -27.69
C HIS A 529 -10.99 67.29 -26.75
N VAL A 530 -9.82 66.74 -27.13
CA VAL A 530 -8.56 67.48 -27.41
C VAL A 530 -7.62 66.61 -28.28
N ASN A 531 -6.94 67.28 -29.22
CA ASN A 531 -6.03 66.80 -30.27
C ASN A 531 -4.55 66.62 -29.82
N LEU A 532 -3.87 65.70 -30.53
CA LEU A 532 -2.50 65.70 -31.11
C LEU A 532 -1.36 66.50 -30.46
N THR A 533 -0.19 65.86 -30.37
CA THR A 533 1.05 66.34 -31.02
C THR A 533 2.00 65.19 -31.40
N SER A 534 2.61 65.37 -32.57
CA SER A 534 3.62 64.59 -33.27
C SER A 534 5.05 65.04 -32.94
N GLU A 535 6.04 64.17 -33.12
CA GLU A 535 7.34 64.55 -33.71
C GLU A 535 8.06 63.34 -34.32
N GLN A 536 8.69 63.56 -35.49
CA GLN A 536 9.28 62.59 -36.41
C GLN A 536 10.82 62.68 -36.47
N ALA A 537 11.47 61.50 -36.60
CA ALA A 537 12.62 61.17 -37.50
C ALA A 537 14.01 61.83 -37.22
N PRO A 538 15.16 61.34 -37.80
CA PRO A 538 15.30 60.44 -38.95
C PRO A 538 16.40 59.34 -38.92
N ASP A 539 16.46 58.69 -40.09
CA ASP A 539 17.12 57.49 -40.63
C ASP A 539 18.65 57.52 -40.85
N SER A 540 19.28 56.34 -40.96
CA SER A 540 20.34 55.96 -41.95
C SER A 540 21.22 54.75 -41.54
N GLY A 541 21.48 53.81 -42.46
CA GLY A 541 22.65 52.91 -42.42
C GLY A 541 22.50 51.52 -43.06
N HIS A 542 23.21 51.28 -44.17
CA HIS A 542 23.17 50.14 -45.10
C HIS A 542 24.31 49.10 -44.84
N MET A 543 24.19 47.84 -45.33
CA MET A 543 25.23 46.87 -45.85
C MET A 543 24.98 45.40 -45.37
N THR A 544 24.45 44.46 -46.17
CA THR A 544 25.01 43.53 -47.22
C THR A 544 25.61 42.18 -46.76
N ASN A 545 24.99 41.10 -47.27
CA ASN A 545 25.46 39.79 -47.80
C ASN A 545 26.33 38.80 -47.00
N GLY A 546 25.94 37.51 -47.10
CA GLY A 546 26.79 36.33 -46.93
C GLY A 546 26.03 35.01 -47.12
N ASP A 547 26.19 34.39 -48.29
CA ASP A 547 25.64 33.10 -48.72
C ASP A 547 26.07 31.90 -47.86
N GLU A 548 25.17 30.93 -47.65
CA GLU A 548 25.56 29.52 -47.48
C GLU A 548 24.78 28.61 -48.43
N ARG A 549 25.53 28.00 -49.35
CA ARG A 549 25.10 26.97 -50.29
C ARG A 549 25.77 25.66 -49.88
N SER A 550 24.94 24.62 -49.80
CA SER A 550 25.18 23.27 -50.34
C SER A 550 25.85 22.23 -49.42
N VAL A 551 25.54 20.94 -49.45
CA VAL A 551 24.52 20.07 -50.08
C VAL A 551 24.73 18.71 -49.37
N SER A 552 23.67 17.96 -49.05
CA SER A 552 23.80 16.49 -48.94
C SER A 552 22.65 15.82 -49.71
N LYS A 553 23.06 15.07 -50.73
CA LYS A 553 22.22 14.23 -51.60
C LYS A 553 22.15 12.85 -50.94
N PHE A 554 20.95 12.28 -50.77
CA PHE A 554 20.64 10.87 -51.05
C PHE A 554 19.14 10.65 -50.84
N ALA A 555 18.33 10.92 -51.88
CA ALA A 555 16.96 10.43 -51.98
C ALA A 555 16.53 10.48 -53.46
N ALA A 556 16.51 9.33 -54.13
CA ALA A 556 15.72 9.12 -55.34
C ALA A 556 15.74 7.64 -55.73
N VAL A 557 14.71 6.87 -55.36
CA VAL A 557 14.06 5.90 -56.25
C VAL A 557 12.59 5.74 -55.82
N HIS A 558 11.72 6.51 -56.47
CA HIS A 558 10.39 6.16 -57.02
C HIS A 558 9.42 7.34 -56.98
N GLY A 559 9.16 7.92 -58.17
CA GLY A 559 7.96 8.72 -58.45
C GLY A 559 6.71 7.83 -58.49
N SER A 560 5.49 8.34 -58.58
CA SER A 560 5.05 9.58 -59.21
C SER A 560 3.61 9.92 -58.81
N GLN A 561 3.23 11.19 -59.05
CA GLN A 561 1.89 11.78 -59.17
C GLN A 561 1.38 12.63 -57.99
N MET A 562 1.61 13.94 -58.16
CA MET A 562 0.88 15.03 -57.50
C MET A 562 -0.49 15.25 -58.16
N GLN A 563 -1.47 15.61 -57.33
CA GLN A 563 -2.53 16.56 -57.68
C GLN A 563 -2.56 17.63 -56.58
N GLU A 564 -2.36 18.89 -56.97
CA GLU A 564 -2.38 20.07 -56.10
C GLU A 564 -3.82 20.42 -55.68
N GLN A 565 -4.01 20.71 -54.38
CA GLN A 565 -5.07 21.62 -53.93
C GLN A 565 -4.52 22.58 -52.87
N ASN A 566 -4.63 23.87 -53.18
CA ASN A 566 -4.33 25.02 -52.34
C ASN A 566 -5.15 25.04 -51.04
N GLY A 567 -4.48 25.23 -49.90
CA GLY A 567 -5.11 25.58 -48.62
C GLY A 567 -4.06 25.89 -47.55
N GLY A 568 -4.11 27.08 -46.95
CA GLY A 568 -3.07 27.65 -46.10
C GLY A 568 -2.68 26.80 -44.88
N LEU A 569 -1.37 26.69 -44.66
CA LEU A 569 -0.71 25.95 -43.60
C LEU A 569 -0.99 26.59 -42.23
N LYS A 570 -1.84 25.96 -41.41
CA LYS A 570 -1.81 26.11 -39.95
C LYS A 570 -0.88 25.05 -39.39
N SER A 571 -0.06 25.43 -38.41
CA SER A 571 0.83 24.54 -37.67
C SER A 571 0.05 23.38 -37.05
N GLU A 572 0.16 22.19 -37.61
CA GLU A 572 -0.34 20.96 -36.99
C GLU A 572 0.60 20.56 -35.84
N GLU A 573 0.06 20.56 -34.63
CA GLU A 573 0.68 19.89 -33.48
C GLU A 573 0.76 18.38 -33.76
N PRO A 574 1.84 17.68 -33.37
CA PRO A 574 1.95 16.25 -33.62
C PRO A 574 0.96 15.49 -32.73
N ILE A 575 0.01 14.81 -33.36
CA ILE A 575 -1.00 13.95 -32.73
C ILE A 575 -0.30 12.75 -32.05
N PRO A 576 -0.35 12.60 -30.71
CA PRO A 576 0.15 11.40 -30.04
C PRO A 576 -1.02 10.43 -29.84
N TYR A 577 -1.39 9.67 -30.88
CA TYR A 577 -2.37 8.59 -30.75
C TYR A 577 -2.10 7.44 -31.71
N LEU A 578 -1.15 6.59 -31.34
CA LEU A 578 -1.03 5.22 -31.86
C LEU A 578 -0.78 4.27 -30.68
N ILE A 579 -1.74 4.21 -29.77
CA ILE A 579 -2.01 3.00 -28.99
C ILE A 579 -3.46 2.68 -29.30
N SER A 580 -3.73 1.46 -29.76
CA SER A 580 -5.09 0.95 -29.90
C SER A 580 -5.82 1.09 -28.57
N LYS A 581 -6.63 2.15 -28.45
CA LYS A 581 -7.36 2.54 -27.23
C LYS A 581 -8.25 1.41 -26.69
N ASP A 582 -8.70 0.55 -27.60
CA ASP A 582 -9.71 -0.48 -27.36
C ASP A 582 -9.18 -1.91 -27.58
N GLY A 583 -7.84 -2.07 -27.65
CA GLY A 583 -7.23 -3.39 -27.79
C GLY A 583 -7.27 -4.19 -26.48
N PRO A 584 -7.41 -5.54 -26.53
CA PRO A 584 -7.32 -6.44 -25.37
C PRO A 584 -5.95 -6.42 -24.66
N GLU A 585 -5.01 -5.60 -25.14
CA GLU A 585 -3.67 -5.37 -24.59
C GLU A 585 -3.55 -4.09 -23.77
N ASN A 586 -4.56 -3.20 -23.77
CA ASN A 586 -4.52 -1.96 -22.99
C ASN A 586 -4.65 -2.25 -21.48
N VAL A 587 -3.51 -2.46 -20.83
CA VAL A 587 -3.42 -2.63 -19.38
C VAL A 587 -3.38 -1.30 -18.62
N GLY A 588 -3.36 -0.16 -19.32
CA GLY A 588 -3.19 1.16 -18.71
C GLY A 588 -1.75 1.47 -18.34
N LYS A 589 -1.53 2.71 -17.90
CA LYS A 589 -0.18 3.23 -17.60
C LYS A 589 0.25 2.85 -16.19
N PHE A 590 1.55 2.64 -16.00
CA PHE A 590 2.11 2.21 -14.73
C PHE A 590 3.27 3.10 -14.30
N LEU A 591 3.26 3.53 -13.05
CA LEU A 591 4.33 4.29 -12.41
C LEU A 591 4.72 3.63 -11.09
N TYR A 592 6.00 3.63 -10.79
CA TYR A 592 6.55 3.32 -9.48
C TYR A 592 7.71 4.26 -9.18
N LEU A 593 8.00 4.50 -7.89
CA LEU A 593 9.05 5.41 -7.47
C LEU A 593 10.42 4.73 -7.55
N GLU A 594 11.46 5.50 -7.83
CA GLU A 594 12.84 5.08 -7.59
C GLU A 594 13.07 4.71 -6.11
N GLY A 595 12.55 5.55 -5.22
CA GLY A 595 12.55 5.34 -3.78
C GLY A 595 11.59 6.30 -3.10
N VAL A 596 11.27 6.06 -1.82
CA VAL A 596 10.36 6.96 -1.08
C VAL A 596 11.04 8.30 -0.74
N GLU A 597 12.37 8.33 -0.72
CA GLU A 597 13.20 9.51 -0.59
C GLU A 597 13.41 10.24 -1.93
N TYR A 598 13.38 9.48 -3.03
CA TYR A 598 13.62 9.93 -4.40
C TYR A 598 12.32 9.85 -5.21
N ILE A 599 11.48 10.89 -5.06
CA ILE A 599 10.12 10.91 -5.61
C ILE A 599 10.14 11.22 -7.13
N MET A 600 10.66 10.28 -7.91
CA MET A 600 10.76 10.32 -9.36
C MET A 600 10.11 9.06 -9.92
N TRP A 601 9.23 9.22 -10.90
CA TRP A 601 8.46 8.11 -11.46
C TRP A 601 9.25 7.39 -12.55
N ASN A 602 9.39 6.07 -12.40
CA ASN A 602 10.06 5.17 -13.34
C ASN A 602 11.45 5.67 -13.73
N THR A 603 12.30 6.04 -12.76
CA THR A 603 13.70 6.40 -13.05
C THR A 603 14.36 5.31 -13.90
N TYR A 604 14.75 5.65 -15.12
CA TYR A 604 14.91 4.71 -16.22
C TYR A 604 16.23 3.95 -16.16
N ASP A 605 17.30 4.64 -15.78
CA ASP A 605 18.61 4.03 -15.54
C ASP A 605 18.58 3.01 -14.40
N VAL A 606 17.66 3.18 -13.43
CA VAL A 606 17.38 2.23 -12.34
C VAL A 606 16.40 1.14 -12.78
N HIS A 607 15.36 1.51 -13.55
CA HIS A 607 14.40 0.58 -14.14
C HIS A 607 15.07 -0.49 -15.02
N PHE A 608 16.20 -0.16 -15.65
CA PHE A 608 17.07 -1.12 -16.34
C PHE A 608 17.33 -2.39 -15.53
N TYR A 609 17.58 -2.26 -14.23
CA TYR A 609 17.87 -3.37 -13.32
C TYR A 609 16.59 -4.00 -12.74
N ALA A 610 15.59 -3.19 -12.41
CA ALA A 610 14.36 -3.67 -11.76
C ALA A 610 13.35 -4.34 -12.71
N SER A 611 13.37 -3.96 -13.99
CA SER A 611 12.36 -4.35 -15.00
C SER A 611 12.30 -5.85 -15.29
N PHE A 612 13.31 -6.65 -14.93
CA PHE A 612 13.26 -8.11 -15.11
C PHE A 612 12.06 -8.74 -14.40
N ALA A 613 11.71 -8.28 -13.19
CA ALA A 613 10.56 -8.78 -12.46
C ALA A 613 9.24 -8.43 -13.16
N LEU A 614 9.14 -7.23 -13.75
CA LEU A 614 7.96 -6.83 -14.51
C LEU A 614 7.86 -7.58 -15.84
N LEU A 615 8.96 -7.76 -16.56
CA LEU A 615 8.97 -8.52 -17.81
C LEU A 615 8.54 -9.98 -17.61
N ASP A 616 9.07 -10.63 -16.57
CA ASP A 616 8.79 -12.04 -16.29
C ASP A 616 7.37 -12.24 -15.75
N LEU A 617 6.95 -11.41 -14.78
CA LEU A 617 5.68 -11.62 -14.06
C LEU A 617 4.49 -10.85 -14.66
N PHE A 618 4.73 -9.68 -15.24
CA PHE A 618 3.69 -8.78 -15.77
C PHE A 618 4.11 -8.10 -17.08
N PRO A 619 4.45 -8.86 -18.14
CA PRO A 619 5.06 -8.32 -19.36
C PRO A 619 4.25 -7.19 -20.00
N LYS A 620 2.92 -7.22 -19.95
CA LYS A 620 2.10 -6.13 -20.51
C LYS A 620 2.31 -4.79 -19.79
N ILE A 621 2.62 -4.81 -18.49
CA ILE A 621 2.97 -3.60 -17.73
C ILE A 621 4.33 -3.09 -18.18
N GLU A 622 5.34 -3.96 -18.28
CA GLU A 622 6.68 -3.59 -18.78
C GLU A 622 6.58 -2.95 -20.17
N LEU A 623 5.90 -3.62 -21.11
CA LEU A 623 5.71 -3.10 -22.46
C LEU A 623 4.92 -1.78 -22.47
N SER A 624 4.06 -1.51 -21.49
CA SER A 624 3.39 -0.21 -21.36
C SER A 624 4.36 0.88 -20.90
N ILE A 625 5.25 0.59 -19.94
CA ILE A 625 6.27 1.54 -19.47
C ILE A 625 7.21 1.88 -20.63
N GLN A 626 7.67 0.86 -21.37
CA GLN A 626 8.53 1.07 -22.53
C GLN A 626 7.89 1.92 -23.62
N ARG A 627 6.58 1.76 -23.89
CA ARG A 627 5.84 2.65 -24.80
C ARG A 627 5.78 4.09 -24.29
N ASP A 628 5.61 4.30 -22.98
CA ASP A 628 5.67 5.64 -22.38
C ASP A 628 7.05 6.30 -22.60
N PHE A 629 8.14 5.56 -22.43
CA PHE A 629 9.50 6.04 -22.71
C PHE A 629 9.76 6.27 -24.20
N ALA A 630 9.29 5.38 -25.07
CA ALA A 630 9.39 5.56 -26.52
C ALA A 630 8.72 6.87 -26.98
N ASN A 631 7.52 7.15 -26.47
CA ASN A 631 6.83 8.42 -26.72
C ASN A 631 7.64 9.61 -26.19
N ALA A 632 8.22 9.48 -25.00
CA ALA A 632 9.03 10.53 -24.40
C ALA A 632 10.32 10.84 -25.19
N VAL A 633 10.99 9.83 -25.75
CA VAL A 633 12.18 10.01 -26.61
C VAL A 633 11.86 10.89 -27.82
N LEU A 634 10.68 10.69 -28.43
CA LEU A 634 10.24 11.43 -29.61
C LEU A 634 9.70 12.83 -29.29
N TYR A 635 9.51 13.15 -28.02
CA TYR A 635 8.97 14.42 -27.52
C TYR A 635 10.07 15.41 -27.09
N GLU A 636 9.81 16.70 -27.28
CA GLU A 636 10.67 17.81 -26.85
C GLU A 636 9.91 18.75 -25.90
N ASP A 637 10.53 19.09 -24.77
CA ASP A 637 10.04 20.12 -23.86
C ASP A 637 11.05 21.26 -23.76
N ARG A 638 10.69 22.39 -24.37
CA ARG A 638 11.52 23.59 -24.45
C ARG A 638 11.49 24.47 -23.20
N ARG A 639 10.70 24.11 -22.18
CA ARG A 639 10.72 24.84 -20.90
C ARG A 639 12.14 24.84 -20.34
N ARG A 640 12.63 26.01 -19.93
CA ARG A 640 13.98 26.13 -19.37
C ARG A 640 14.02 25.64 -17.92
N VAL A 641 15.04 24.88 -17.59
CA VAL A 641 15.34 24.41 -16.23
C VAL A 641 16.74 24.80 -15.85
N LYS A 642 16.96 25.06 -14.56
CA LYS A 642 18.29 25.31 -14.00
C LYS A 642 18.81 24.03 -13.36
N PHE A 643 20.00 23.60 -13.74
CA PHE A 643 20.66 22.44 -13.16
C PHE A 643 21.39 22.83 -11.87
N LEU A 644 21.32 21.97 -10.86
CA LEU A 644 21.82 22.31 -9.52
C LEU A 644 23.35 22.18 -9.40
N ALA A 645 23.98 21.27 -10.14
CA ALA A 645 25.40 20.98 -10.00
C ALA A 645 26.32 22.10 -10.49
N ASP A 646 26.00 22.70 -11.64
CA ASP A 646 26.81 23.75 -12.28
C ASP A 646 26.08 25.11 -12.37
N GLY A 647 24.79 25.15 -12.02
CA GLY A 647 23.96 26.36 -12.13
C GLY A 647 23.58 26.72 -13.57
N ALA A 648 23.94 25.90 -14.56
CA ALA A 648 23.62 26.12 -15.96
C ALA A 648 22.12 26.00 -16.20
N SER A 649 21.65 26.45 -17.37
CA SER A 649 20.24 26.34 -17.74
C SER A 649 20.10 25.73 -19.12
N GLY A 650 19.35 24.64 -19.20
CA GLY A 650 19.06 23.91 -20.44
C GLY A 650 17.56 23.80 -20.72
N ILE A 651 17.22 23.11 -21.80
CA ILE A 651 15.84 22.68 -22.05
C ILE A 651 15.52 21.46 -21.20
N ARG A 652 14.26 21.34 -20.74
CA ARG A 652 13.84 20.28 -19.83
C ARG A 652 13.96 18.89 -20.44
N LYS A 653 13.57 18.74 -21.71
CA LYS A 653 13.61 17.46 -22.42
C LYS A 653 14.02 17.65 -23.87
N VAL A 654 15.18 17.13 -24.24
CA VAL A 654 15.70 17.14 -25.62
C VAL A 654 15.09 15.97 -26.40
N LYS A 655 14.68 16.18 -27.65
CA LYS A 655 14.23 15.10 -28.54
C LYS A 655 15.41 14.15 -28.86
N GLY A 656 15.16 12.85 -28.90
CA GLY A 656 16.20 11.83 -29.13
C GLY A 656 16.89 11.37 -27.85
N ALA A 657 16.99 12.21 -26.81
CA ALA A 657 17.43 11.78 -25.49
C ALA A 657 16.30 11.04 -24.75
N VAL A 658 16.60 9.92 -24.12
CA VAL A 658 15.70 9.24 -23.17
C VAL A 658 15.62 10.09 -21.90
N PRO A 659 14.42 10.40 -21.37
CA PRO A 659 14.33 11.09 -20.08
C PRO A 659 14.86 10.20 -18.96
N HIS A 660 15.44 10.81 -17.93
CA HIS A 660 15.85 10.11 -16.72
C HIS A 660 14.65 9.52 -15.99
N ASP A 661 13.55 10.27 -15.89
CA ASP A 661 12.33 9.86 -15.22
C ASP A 661 11.10 10.45 -15.92
N LEU A 662 9.93 9.86 -15.68
CA LEU A 662 8.66 10.32 -16.25
C LEU A 662 8.07 11.53 -15.50
N GLY A 663 8.79 12.11 -14.53
CA GLY A 663 8.41 13.29 -13.78
C GLY A 663 8.08 13.01 -12.31
N THR A 664 7.45 14.00 -11.66
CA THR A 664 6.96 13.91 -10.26
C THR A 664 5.52 14.42 -10.14
N HIS A 665 5.27 15.67 -10.55
CA HIS A 665 4.01 16.38 -10.27
C HIS A 665 2.96 16.29 -11.39
N ASP A 666 3.40 16.03 -12.62
CA ASP A 666 2.58 15.79 -13.80
C ASP A 666 3.29 14.73 -14.67
N PRO A 667 3.23 13.45 -14.25
CA PRO A 667 3.95 12.40 -14.97
C PRO A 667 3.50 12.32 -16.43
N TRP A 668 4.40 11.87 -17.30
CA TRP A 668 4.25 11.83 -18.76
C TRP A 668 4.25 13.18 -19.48
N HIS A 669 4.06 14.32 -18.80
CA HIS A 669 4.01 15.65 -19.42
C HIS A 669 5.09 16.61 -18.88
N GLU A 670 5.48 16.49 -17.61
CA GLU A 670 6.59 17.20 -16.97
C GLU A 670 7.69 16.21 -16.58
N MET A 671 8.32 15.59 -17.59
CA MET A 671 9.42 14.62 -17.45
C MET A 671 10.72 15.28 -16.97
N ASN A 672 11.72 14.46 -16.60
CA ASN A 672 12.99 14.91 -16.02
C ASN A 672 12.74 15.79 -14.79
N ALA A 673 12.12 15.20 -13.76
CA ALA A 673 12.03 15.83 -12.45
C ALA A 673 13.41 15.92 -11.79
N TYR A 674 14.29 14.95 -12.06
CA TYR A 674 15.71 15.07 -11.75
C TYR A 674 16.31 16.32 -12.40
N ASN A 675 16.94 17.16 -11.58
CA ASN A 675 17.49 18.45 -12.01
C ASN A 675 18.88 18.75 -11.46
N ILE A 676 19.61 17.75 -10.95
CA ILE A 676 20.98 17.97 -10.46
C ILE A 676 21.93 18.16 -11.65
N HIS A 677 21.92 17.23 -12.60
CA HIS A 677 22.68 17.29 -13.85
C HIS A 677 21.76 17.36 -15.08
N ASP A 678 22.31 17.78 -16.22
CA ASP A 678 21.66 17.71 -17.52
C ASP A 678 21.68 16.27 -18.04
N THR A 679 20.56 15.56 -17.87
CA THR A 679 20.45 14.14 -18.23
C THR A 679 20.41 13.91 -19.74
N SER A 680 20.20 14.95 -20.55
CA SER A 680 20.27 14.82 -22.01
C SER A 680 21.68 14.55 -22.54
N LYS A 681 22.70 14.71 -21.68
CA LYS A 681 24.11 14.45 -21.98
C LYS A 681 24.60 13.12 -21.42
N TRP A 682 23.73 12.36 -20.77
CA TRP A 682 24.08 11.09 -20.17
C TRP A 682 24.31 10.01 -21.23
N LYS A 683 25.29 9.15 -20.98
CA LYS A 683 25.78 8.15 -21.94
C LYS A 683 25.13 6.78 -21.76
N ASP A 684 24.43 6.53 -20.66
CA ASP A 684 23.84 5.23 -20.36
C ASP A 684 22.34 5.12 -20.69
N LEU A 685 21.56 6.21 -20.59
CA LEU A 685 20.09 6.16 -20.77
C LEU A 685 19.65 5.65 -22.14
N ASN A 686 20.19 6.21 -23.24
CA ASN A 686 19.83 5.79 -24.59
C ASN A 686 20.25 4.34 -24.89
N PRO A 687 21.51 3.91 -24.63
CA PRO A 687 21.87 2.50 -24.78
C PRO A 687 21.04 1.55 -23.90
N LYS A 688 20.75 1.91 -22.64
CA LYS A 688 19.87 1.13 -21.76
C LYS A 688 18.48 0.98 -22.36
N PHE A 689 17.92 2.05 -22.93
CA PHE A 689 16.62 2.01 -23.61
C PHE A 689 16.63 1.04 -24.79
N VAL A 690 17.60 1.15 -25.68
CA VAL A 690 17.70 0.25 -26.85
C VAL A 690 17.85 -1.21 -26.41
N LEU A 691 18.69 -1.47 -25.40
CA LEU A 691 18.90 -2.81 -24.86
C LEU A 691 17.62 -3.38 -24.21
N GLN A 692 16.89 -2.58 -23.43
CA GLN A 692 15.63 -3.01 -22.80
C GLN A 692 14.55 -3.26 -23.84
N ILE A 693 14.35 -2.36 -24.81
CA ILE A 693 13.39 -2.55 -25.89
C ILE A 693 13.67 -3.86 -26.63
N TYR A 694 14.93 -4.12 -26.98
CA TYR A 694 15.29 -5.37 -27.65
C TYR A 694 15.08 -6.60 -26.76
N ARG A 695 15.48 -6.54 -25.49
CA ARG A 695 15.25 -7.61 -24.50
C ARG A 695 13.76 -7.95 -24.42
N ASP A 696 12.92 -6.94 -24.26
CA ASP A 696 11.49 -7.12 -24.03
C ASP A 696 10.79 -7.62 -25.30
N PHE A 697 11.17 -7.09 -26.46
CA PHE A 697 10.73 -7.60 -27.76
C PHE A 697 11.14 -9.07 -27.96
N ALA A 698 12.40 -9.42 -27.70
CA ALA A 698 12.90 -10.77 -27.87
C ALA A 698 12.26 -11.77 -26.89
N ALA A 699 12.00 -11.34 -25.64
CA ALA A 699 11.37 -12.17 -24.63
C ALA A 699 9.87 -12.41 -24.90
N THR A 700 9.16 -11.42 -25.42
CA THR A 700 7.71 -11.48 -25.62
C THR A 700 7.30 -11.91 -27.03
N GLY A 701 8.15 -11.67 -28.04
CA GLY A 701 7.82 -11.84 -29.45
C GLY A 701 6.74 -10.87 -29.96
N ASP A 702 6.43 -9.80 -29.23
CA ASP A 702 5.36 -8.86 -29.57
C ASP A 702 5.79 -7.94 -30.74
N MET A 703 5.39 -8.33 -31.95
CA MET A 703 5.66 -7.59 -33.18
C MET A 703 4.96 -6.22 -33.22
N GLN A 704 3.84 -6.05 -32.53
CA GLN A 704 3.15 -4.76 -32.49
C GLN A 704 3.94 -3.80 -31.60
N PHE A 705 4.34 -4.25 -30.41
CA PHE A 705 5.26 -3.50 -29.55
C PHE A 705 6.52 -3.08 -30.31
N GLY A 706 7.19 -4.02 -30.99
CA GLY A 706 8.39 -3.73 -31.76
C GLY A 706 8.17 -2.63 -32.81
N ARG A 707 7.03 -2.64 -33.52
CA ARG A 707 6.66 -1.58 -34.48
C ARG A 707 6.39 -0.24 -33.82
N ASP A 708 5.70 -0.25 -32.68
CA ASP A 708 5.31 0.96 -31.96
C ASP A 708 6.54 1.74 -31.49
N VAL A 709 7.57 1.04 -30.99
CA VAL A 709 8.75 1.66 -30.36
C VAL A 709 9.93 1.88 -31.31
N TRP A 710 9.94 1.24 -32.50
CA TRP A 710 11.06 1.31 -33.43
C TRP A 710 11.50 2.74 -33.81
N PRO A 711 10.59 3.69 -34.10
CA PRO A 711 11.00 5.06 -34.39
C PRO A 711 11.77 5.73 -33.24
N ALA A 712 11.42 5.41 -31.99
CA ALA A 712 12.12 5.92 -30.82
C ALA A 712 13.50 5.27 -30.65
N VAL A 713 13.64 3.98 -30.97
CA VAL A 713 14.93 3.27 -30.98
C VAL A 713 15.89 3.94 -31.98
N CYS A 714 15.44 4.20 -33.21
CA CYS A 714 16.26 4.90 -34.20
C CYS A 714 16.65 6.29 -33.71
N ALA A 715 15.69 7.09 -33.23
CA ALA A 715 15.95 8.43 -32.73
C ALA A 715 16.92 8.45 -31.53
N ALA A 716 16.87 7.43 -30.67
CA ALA A 716 17.78 7.29 -29.55
C ALA A 716 19.20 6.93 -30.00
N MET A 717 19.36 6.05 -30.99
CA MET A 717 20.66 5.70 -31.57
C MET A 717 21.27 6.87 -32.33
N ASP A 718 20.50 7.51 -33.23
CA ASP A 718 20.94 8.70 -33.99
C ASP A 718 21.38 9.82 -33.05
N TYR A 719 20.73 9.96 -31.89
CA TYR A 719 21.11 10.94 -30.87
C TYR A 719 22.45 10.59 -30.21
N MET A 720 22.82 9.31 -30.10
CA MET A 720 24.08 8.90 -29.48
C MET A 720 25.30 9.10 -30.37
N ASP A 721 25.13 9.13 -31.70
CA ASP A 721 26.23 9.36 -32.66
C ASP A 721 26.97 10.68 -32.41
N GLN A 722 26.32 11.69 -31.80
CA GLN A 722 26.97 12.96 -31.47
C GLN A 722 28.05 12.85 -30.36
N PHE A 723 28.03 11.73 -29.62
CA PHE A 723 28.97 11.46 -28.54
C PHE A 723 30.10 10.52 -28.94
N ASP A 724 30.18 10.11 -30.21
CA ASP A 724 31.39 9.51 -30.81
C ASP A 724 32.13 10.65 -31.55
N ARG A 725 33.09 11.27 -30.87
CA ARG A 725 33.78 12.47 -31.35
C ARG A 725 35.07 12.12 -32.08
N ASP A 726 35.65 10.95 -31.83
CA ASP A 726 36.86 10.51 -32.51
C ASP A 726 36.62 9.52 -33.68
N GLY A 727 35.37 9.04 -33.83
CA GLY A 727 34.92 8.20 -34.93
C GLY A 727 35.32 6.73 -34.78
N ASP A 728 35.65 6.28 -33.57
CA ASP A 728 36.05 4.90 -33.29
C ASP A 728 34.85 3.94 -33.09
N GLY A 729 33.63 4.48 -33.07
CA GLY A 729 32.38 3.74 -32.85
C GLY A 729 32.01 3.56 -31.37
N LEU A 730 32.71 4.23 -30.45
CA LEU A 730 32.41 4.27 -29.03
C LEU A 730 32.03 5.69 -28.61
N ILE A 731 31.10 5.80 -27.65
CA ILE A 731 30.72 7.10 -27.09
C ILE A 731 31.70 7.51 -25.99
N GLU A 732 32.13 8.78 -25.98
CA GLU A 732 33.04 9.27 -24.95
C GLU A 732 32.30 9.86 -23.74
N ASN A 733 32.75 9.49 -22.54
CA ASN A 733 32.30 10.12 -21.30
C ASN A 733 32.99 11.48 -21.09
N ASP A 734 32.26 12.43 -20.49
CA ASP A 734 32.68 13.84 -20.43
C ASP A 734 33.36 14.24 -19.11
N GLY A 735 33.79 13.27 -18.30
CA GLY A 735 34.51 13.53 -17.03
C GLY A 735 33.66 14.20 -15.94
N PHE A 736 32.34 14.27 -16.11
CA PHE A 736 31.35 14.60 -15.08
C PHE A 736 30.42 13.39 -14.87
N PRO A 737 29.57 13.36 -13.83
CA PRO A 737 28.61 12.27 -13.64
C PRO A 737 27.56 12.25 -14.77
N ASP A 738 27.84 11.49 -15.83
CA ASP A 738 27.03 11.33 -17.04
C ASP A 738 26.45 9.93 -17.21
N GLN A 739 26.27 9.22 -16.10
CA GLN A 739 25.63 7.90 -16.01
C GLN A 739 25.09 7.64 -14.59
N THR A 740 24.37 6.53 -14.39
CA THR A 740 23.69 6.14 -13.13
C THR A 740 24.53 6.29 -11.85
N MET A 741 25.85 6.08 -11.90
CA MET A 741 26.76 6.33 -10.77
C MET A 741 27.02 7.84 -10.64
N MET A 742 26.01 8.57 -10.16
CA MET A 742 25.97 10.03 -10.15
C MET A 742 26.95 10.71 -9.18
N HIS A 743 27.60 9.93 -8.30
CA HIS A 743 28.63 10.43 -7.39
C HIS A 743 29.91 9.59 -7.57
N GLY A 744 30.99 10.22 -8.03
CA GLY A 744 32.32 9.61 -8.12
C GLY A 744 32.99 9.30 -6.77
N LEU A 745 32.22 9.13 -5.69
CA LEU A 745 32.73 8.96 -4.31
C LEU A 745 33.17 7.53 -3.97
N PHE A 746 33.04 6.57 -4.90
CA PHE A 746 33.44 5.17 -4.70
C PHE A 746 34.58 4.69 -5.62
N MET A 747 35.23 5.60 -6.36
CA MET A 747 36.33 5.27 -7.30
C MET A 747 37.65 6.00 -6.96
N GLU A 748 37.96 6.18 -5.68
CA GLU A 748 39.34 6.42 -5.21
C GLU A 748 39.73 5.51 -4.04
#